data_AF-A0A7T7BN69-F1
#
_entry.id   AF-A0A7T7BN69-F1
#
_cell.length_a   1.000
_cell.length_b   1.000
_cell.length_c   1.000
_cell.angle_alpha   90.00
_cell.angle_beta   90.00
_cell.angle_gamma   90.00
#
_symmetry.space_group_name_H-M   'P 1'
#
loop_
_entity.id
_entity.type
_entity.pdbx_description
1 polymer ?
#
loop_
_entity_poly.entity_id
_entity_poly.type
_entity_poly.pdbx_seq_one_letter_code
_entity_poly.pdbx_strand_id
1 'polypeptide(L)'
;MSSPSGAASYKKKDGTLAISADEESVLWSPAIAGTANPITIPVINITNLQQTPASNPKVMLKIFAQASDAPPNSMPDQYVFLFTAGANARSQADAIKDTLSVRVNTAKAGTPSQTPGPRGSSEGLSAAMAIANAVTSAATSKNPLGDENKLRSDIELQQSLLRSDSNLQRMFFEGLHTKPEALSSASFVSQFWSTRLHLLRAHAIEQGQTRGSYNVLSSLKPRVEDNVTRLNISKEQIQLIFTQHALVKRVYDENVPKLSEQQFWSRFFQSRLFKKLRGERITEADATDAVLDKYLQTNEAAQPDRNTSVHHFLDLAGNEVNHSQRRGNRPDLDMRPSGVEKVPIIRTLNSLSEKIMANVAPADGDMSAPIGINEEAWKKLQLQDLRGEEEQSRITLNIRDQSHFFTHSQEEEKTKQFAKQDPDKLLHILRADINQSLPSQGNTQLGKLVDPGDDEDEEMEDAPASRRPVGSSAALHDAFSQILGALRDRRTQTNERAASETYGLSMALFDRLTLTHATTTEFLHQFWQAFLSGNPDRAGEVASLAESLQRAAERIKAVANDAEAERKVEVDRLKKQARDMYESTGRKLRVNLEGVEGGQKVVNQLLGPTLLALEVASTRYQKELAKQNKEAALASQEMAGV
;
A
#
# COMPACT_ATOMS: atom_id res chain seq x y z
N MET A 1 48.51 -25.81 12.01
CA MET A 1 48.36 -25.41 13.42
C MET A 1 47.61 -26.52 14.13
N SER A 2 48.16 -27.11 15.18
CA SER A 2 47.50 -28.17 15.94
C SER A 2 46.28 -27.60 16.67
N SER A 3 45.08 -28.16 16.44
CA SER A 3 43.86 -27.72 17.14
C SER A 3 44.04 -27.85 18.67
N PRO A 4 43.60 -26.86 19.46
CA PRO A 4 43.71 -26.91 20.90
C PRO A 4 42.88 -28.08 21.45
N SER A 5 43.52 -28.91 22.27
CA SER A 5 42.90 -30.06 22.92
C SER A 5 43.35 -30.15 24.39
N GLY A 6 42.48 -30.68 25.24
CA GLY A 6 42.75 -30.81 26.67
C GLY A 6 41.97 -31.97 27.31
N ALA A 7 42.58 -32.59 28.32
CA ALA A 7 41.95 -33.68 29.06
C ALA A 7 40.89 -33.12 30.02
N ALA A 8 39.63 -33.52 29.83
CA ALA A 8 38.49 -33.03 30.59
C ALA A 8 37.48 -34.13 30.92
N SER A 9 37.02 -34.13 32.16
CA SER A 9 35.97 -34.99 32.69
C SER A 9 34.60 -34.34 32.50
N TYR A 10 33.66 -35.08 31.91
CA TYR A 10 32.26 -34.67 31.74
C TYR A 10 31.34 -35.67 32.45
N LYS A 11 30.45 -35.19 33.32
CA LYS A 11 29.55 -36.03 34.16
C LYS A 11 30.29 -37.21 34.85
N LYS A 12 31.47 -36.93 35.43
CA LYS A 12 32.37 -37.89 36.11
C LYS A 12 33.00 -38.96 35.20
N LYS A 13 33.01 -38.76 33.88
CA LYS A 13 33.68 -39.63 32.92
C LYS A 13 34.85 -38.89 32.30
N ASP A 14 36.03 -39.51 32.29
CA ASP A 14 37.24 -38.88 31.78
C ASP A 14 37.33 -39.00 30.26
N GLY A 15 37.77 -37.92 29.62
CA GLY A 15 37.87 -37.83 28.17
C GLY A 15 38.76 -36.67 27.73
N THR A 16 38.78 -36.44 26.43
CA THR A 16 39.53 -35.36 25.79
C THR A 16 38.54 -34.43 25.09
N LEU A 17 38.61 -33.15 25.42
CA LEU A 17 37.90 -32.07 24.73
C LEU A 17 38.84 -31.51 23.66
N ALA A 18 38.43 -31.56 22.39
CA ALA A 18 39.18 -31.02 21.27
C ALA A 18 38.28 -30.14 20.40
N ILE A 19 38.83 -29.06 19.87
CA ILE A 19 38.19 -28.30 18.80
C ILE A 19 38.50 -29.00 17.47
N SER A 20 37.49 -29.17 16.61
CA SER A 20 37.68 -29.77 15.27
C SER A 20 38.75 -29.01 14.48
N ALA A 21 39.41 -29.67 13.53
CA ALA A 21 40.38 -29.04 12.62
C ALA A 21 39.75 -27.87 11.83
N ASP A 22 38.44 -27.97 11.58
CA ASP A 22 37.66 -26.95 10.88
C ASP A 22 37.17 -25.80 11.79
N GLU A 23 37.47 -25.86 13.10
CA GLU A 23 37.05 -24.89 14.14
C GLU A 23 35.52 -24.64 14.26
N GLU A 24 34.70 -25.44 13.58
CA GLU A 24 33.25 -25.29 13.54
C GLU A 24 32.50 -26.07 14.63
N SER A 25 33.16 -27.05 15.26
CA SER A 25 32.56 -27.90 16.28
C SER A 25 33.54 -28.24 17.40
N VAL A 26 33.02 -28.33 18.62
CA VAL A 26 33.73 -28.81 19.80
C VAL A 26 33.35 -30.27 20.03
N LEU A 27 34.34 -31.17 20.04
CA LEU A 27 34.16 -32.60 20.25
C LEU A 27 34.71 -33.01 21.61
N TRP A 28 33.90 -33.71 22.39
CA TRP A 28 34.37 -34.43 23.58
C TRP A 28 34.34 -35.94 23.31
N SER A 29 35.50 -36.60 23.43
CA SER A 29 35.65 -38.04 23.29
C SER A 29 36.04 -38.69 24.62
N PRO A 30 35.42 -39.82 25.03
CA PRO A 30 35.81 -40.52 26.25
C PRO A 30 37.18 -41.21 26.11
N ALA A 31 37.94 -41.30 27.21
CA ALA A 31 39.26 -41.93 27.22
C ALA A 31 39.20 -43.47 27.04
N ILE A 32 38.04 -44.08 27.33
CA ILE A 32 37.79 -45.51 27.13
C ILE A 32 36.61 -45.66 26.15
N ALA A 33 36.91 -46.18 24.95
CA ALA A 33 35.90 -46.43 23.91
C ALA A 33 34.79 -47.37 24.45
N GLY A 34 33.53 -46.90 24.38
CA GLY A 34 32.34 -47.68 24.78
C GLY A 34 31.67 -47.29 26.10
N THR A 35 32.25 -46.38 26.90
CA THR A 35 31.65 -45.96 28.19
C THR A 35 30.72 -44.73 28.10
N ALA A 36 30.82 -43.91 27.05
CA ALA A 36 29.94 -42.78 26.78
C ALA A 36 29.88 -42.45 25.28
N ASN A 37 28.78 -41.85 24.83
CA ASN A 37 28.69 -41.34 23.45
C ASN A 37 29.55 -40.06 23.33
N PRO A 38 30.30 -39.90 22.24
CA PRO A 38 31.00 -38.64 21.97
C PRO A 38 29.99 -37.50 21.84
N ILE A 39 30.34 -36.33 22.36
CA ILE A 39 29.48 -35.13 22.33
C ILE A 39 30.05 -34.18 21.29
N THR A 40 29.22 -33.78 20.33
CA THR A 40 29.57 -32.79 19.31
C THR A 40 28.70 -31.55 19.52
N ILE A 41 29.33 -30.41 19.82
CA ILE A 41 28.66 -29.12 20.00
C ILE A 41 29.07 -28.19 18.86
N PRO A 42 28.14 -27.83 17.94
CA PRO A 42 28.41 -26.83 16.90
C PRO A 42 28.66 -25.46 17.53
N VAL A 43 29.70 -24.74 17.07
CA VAL A 43 30.07 -23.42 17.63
C VAL A 43 28.96 -22.37 17.41
N ILE A 44 28.20 -22.49 16.32
CA ILE A 44 27.04 -21.63 16.01
C ILE A 44 25.94 -21.70 17.07
N ASN A 45 25.82 -22.82 17.77
CA ASN A 45 24.79 -23.04 18.79
C ASN A 45 25.21 -22.52 20.17
N ILE A 46 26.45 -22.04 20.34
CA ILE A 46 26.99 -21.62 21.64
C ILE A 46 26.58 -20.17 21.94
N THR A 47 25.81 -19.99 23.00
CA THR A 47 25.31 -18.66 23.42
C THR A 47 26.28 -17.96 24.38
N ASN A 48 26.78 -18.68 25.39
CA ASN A 48 27.63 -18.14 26.45
C ASN A 48 28.69 -19.17 26.91
N LEU A 49 29.85 -18.67 27.36
CA LEU A 49 30.94 -19.45 27.91
C LEU A 49 31.35 -18.91 29.28
N GLN A 50 31.49 -19.80 30.25
CA GLN A 50 31.95 -19.47 31.60
C GLN A 50 33.13 -20.35 31.99
N GLN A 51 34.13 -19.75 32.61
CA GLN A 51 35.28 -20.46 33.14
C GLN A 51 35.47 -20.09 34.62
N THR A 52 35.93 -21.03 35.43
CA THR A 52 36.20 -20.73 36.84
C THR A 52 37.32 -19.69 37.01
N PRO A 53 37.21 -18.76 37.97
CA PRO A 53 38.27 -17.78 38.26
C PRO A 53 39.57 -18.44 38.73
N ALA A 54 40.70 -17.73 38.57
CA ALA A 54 42.04 -18.23 38.93
C ALA A 54 42.22 -18.57 40.43
N SER A 55 41.32 -18.08 41.30
CA SER A 55 41.35 -18.36 42.74
C SER A 55 40.89 -19.78 43.12
N ASN A 56 40.26 -20.53 42.21
CA ASN A 56 39.68 -21.84 42.52
C ASN A 56 40.57 -22.98 42.00
N PRO A 57 40.96 -23.97 42.84
CA PRO A 57 41.81 -25.08 42.41
C PRO A 57 41.15 -26.01 41.38
N LYS A 58 39.82 -25.94 41.21
CA LYS A 58 39.09 -26.71 40.18
C LYS A 58 38.88 -25.89 38.92
N VAL A 59 39.54 -26.29 37.83
CA VAL A 59 39.40 -25.67 36.50
C VAL A 59 38.18 -26.28 35.79
N MET A 60 37.12 -25.50 35.62
CA MET A 60 35.91 -25.90 34.88
C MET A 60 35.63 -24.93 33.73
N LEU A 61 35.22 -25.49 32.59
CA LEU A 61 34.66 -24.75 31.46
C LEU A 61 33.20 -25.16 31.29
N LYS A 62 32.31 -24.17 31.35
CA LYS A 62 30.87 -24.33 31.21
C LYS A 62 30.42 -23.68 29.92
N ILE A 63 29.88 -24.50 29.02
CA ILE A 63 29.42 -24.11 27.67
C ILE A 63 27.89 -24.15 27.68
N PHE A 64 27.26 -23.05 27.29
CA PHE A 64 25.82 -22.98 27.09
C PHE A 64 25.52 -23.10 25.60
N ALA A 65 24.81 -24.14 25.19
CA ALA A 65 24.41 -24.36 23.81
C ALA A 65 22.89 -24.38 23.68
N GLN A 66 22.34 -23.70 22.67
CA GLN A 66 20.93 -23.77 22.32
C GLN A 66 20.77 -24.70 21.13
N ALA A 67 19.91 -25.72 21.24
CA ALA A 67 19.60 -26.58 20.12
C ALA A 67 18.93 -25.76 19.00
N SER A 68 19.33 -26.01 17.75
CA SER A 68 18.85 -25.27 16.57
C SER A 68 17.34 -25.38 16.32
N ASP A 69 16.65 -26.27 17.04
CA ASP A 69 15.22 -26.61 16.87
C ASP A 69 14.38 -26.29 18.11
N ALA A 70 14.92 -25.49 19.05
CA ALA A 70 14.22 -25.13 20.29
C ALA A 70 13.51 -23.76 20.17
N PRO A 71 12.27 -23.60 20.69
CA PRO A 71 11.51 -22.36 20.60
C PRO A 71 12.22 -21.17 21.28
N PRO A 72 11.92 -19.91 20.90
CA PRO A 72 12.69 -18.70 21.23
C PRO A 72 12.77 -18.29 22.72
N ASN A 73 12.37 -19.17 23.65
CA ASN A 73 12.45 -18.96 25.10
C ASN A 73 12.86 -20.22 25.88
N SER A 74 13.45 -21.22 25.22
CA SER A 74 13.95 -22.44 25.89
C SER A 74 15.27 -22.19 26.64
N MET A 75 15.39 -22.71 27.87
CA MET A 75 16.64 -22.63 28.63
C MET A 75 17.79 -23.33 27.88
N PRO A 76 18.98 -22.71 27.74
CA PRO A 76 20.10 -23.30 27.03
C PRO A 76 20.67 -24.53 27.76
N ASP A 77 21.03 -25.57 27.00
CA ASP A 77 21.66 -26.77 27.53
C ASP A 77 23.05 -26.45 28.09
N GLN A 78 23.28 -26.86 29.33
CA GLN A 78 24.50 -26.58 30.06
C GLN A 78 25.45 -27.78 30.05
N TYR A 79 26.62 -27.62 29.42
CA TYR A 79 27.70 -28.60 29.43
C TYR A 79 28.83 -28.13 30.35
N VAL A 80 29.18 -28.93 31.37
CA VAL A 80 30.25 -28.60 32.34
C VAL A 80 31.40 -29.59 32.21
N PHE A 81 32.56 -29.09 31.78
CA PHE A 81 33.79 -29.86 31.61
C PHE A 81 34.77 -29.51 32.73
N LEU A 82 35.28 -30.52 33.43
CA LEU A 82 36.28 -30.38 34.49
C LEU A 82 37.65 -30.82 33.96
N PHE A 83 38.64 -29.93 33.88
CA PHE A 83 39.94 -30.28 33.34
C PHE A 83 40.76 -31.10 34.34
N THR A 84 41.28 -32.25 33.91
CA THR A 84 41.99 -33.22 34.76
C THR A 84 43.51 -33.19 34.57
N ALA A 85 44.03 -32.37 33.64
CA ALA A 85 45.45 -32.28 33.29
C ALA A 85 46.34 -31.52 34.30
N GLY A 86 46.10 -31.67 35.60
CA GLY A 86 46.95 -31.16 36.70
C GLY A 86 47.52 -29.75 36.47
N ALA A 87 48.85 -29.64 36.33
CA ALA A 87 49.57 -28.38 36.14
C ALA A 87 49.29 -27.67 34.80
N ASN A 88 48.87 -28.40 33.76
CA ASN A 88 48.57 -27.86 32.42
C ASN A 88 47.06 -27.68 32.19
N ALA A 89 46.21 -28.01 33.18
CA ALA A 89 44.76 -27.90 33.06
C ALA A 89 44.30 -26.46 32.81
N ARG A 90 45.01 -25.47 33.37
CA ARG A 90 44.66 -24.05 33.22
C ARG A 90 45.02 -23.51 31.84
N SER A 91 46.24 -23.77 31.37
CA SER A 91 46.69 -23.33 30.05
C SER A 91 45.89 -23.97 28.92
N GLN A 92 45.51 -25.25 29.05
CA GLN A 92 44.63 -25.93 28.09
C GLN A 92 43.21 -25.35 28.10
N ALA A 93 42.65 -25.04 29.27
CA ALA A 93 41.32 -24.44 29.38
C ALA A 93 41.28 -23.01 28.85
N ASP A 94 42.32 -22.20 29.10
CA ASP A 94 42.44 -20.84 28.58
C ASP A 94 42.60 -20.86 27.05
N ALA A 95 43.45 -21.74 26.50
CA ALA A 95 43.63 -21.87 25.05
C ALA A 95 42.33 -22.28 24.32
N ILE A 96 41.59 -23.27 24.85
CA ILE A 96 40.31 -23.70 24.27
C ILE A 96 39.26 -22.58 24.36
N LYS A 97 39.19 -21.89 25.50
CA LYS A 97 38.25 -20.79 25.70
C LYS A 97 38.54 -19.61 24.78
N ASP A 98 39.80 -19.23 24.61
CA ASP A 98 40.19 -18.08 23.80
C ASP A 98 39.87 -18.33 22.32
N THR A 99 40.23 -19.51 21.79
CA THR A 99 39.87 -19.92 20.43
C THR A 99 38.34 -19.94 20.23
N LEU A 100 37.60 -20.51 21.18
CA LEU A 100 36.15 -20.61 21.09
C LEU A 100 35.45 -19.26 21.23
N SER A 101 35.97 -18.35 22.07
CA SER A 101 35.44 -17.00 22.24
C SER A 101 35.66 -16.15 21.00
N VAL A 102 36.84 -16.24 20.37
CA VAL A 102 37.11 -15.60 19.08
C VAL A 102 36.10 -16.11 18.04
N ARG A 103 35.89 -17.43 17.95
CA ARG A 103 35.00 -17.99 16.93
C ARG A 103 33.53 -17.68 17.17
N VAL A 104 33.04 -17.75 18.41
CA VAL A 104 31.66 -17.34 18.77
C VAL A 104 31.42 -15.86 18.46
N ASN A 105 32.41 -14.99 18.72
CA ASN A 105 32.31 -13.58 18.35
C ASN A 105 32.29 -13.38 16.83
N THR A 106 33.09 -14.13 16.07
CA THR A 106 33.03 -14.08 14.59
C THR A 106 31.72 -14.65 14.04
N ALA A 107 31.15 -15.69 14.65
CA ALA A 107 29.87 -16.27 14.24
C ALA A 107 28.68 -15.33 14.52
N LYS A 108 28.72 -14.60 15.65
CA LYS A 108 27.77 -13.52 15.95
C LYS A 108 27.90 -12.34 14.99
N ALA A 109 29.10 -12.05 14.47
CA ALA A 109 29.33 -11.01 13.47
C ALA A 109 28.95 -11.42 12.04
N GLY A 110 29.01 -12.71 11.70
CA GLY A 110 28.70 -13.27 10.37
C GLY A 110 27.25 -13.68 10.13
N THR A 111 26.39 -13.59 11.16
CA THR A 111 24.94 -13.78 11.00
C THR A 111 24.31 -12.42 10.72
N PRO A 112 23.63 -12.18 9.58
CA PRO A 112 22.91 -10.93 9.34
C PRO A 112 21.64 -10.94 10.21
N SER A 113 21.81 -10.68 11.50
CA SER A 113 20.73 -10.21 12.34
C SER A 113 20.46 -8.77 11.94
N GLN A 114 19.35 -8.56 11.24
CA GLN A 114 18.69 -7.28 11.19
C GLN A 114 18.27 -6.91 12.63
N THR A 115 19.16 -6.24 13.34
CA THR A 115 18.86 -5.41 14.48
C THR A 115 19.64 -4.10 14.31
N PRO A 116 18.98 -2.93 14.33
CA PRO A 116 19.67 -1.65 14.25
C PRO A 116 20.41 -1.40 15.57
N GLY A 117 21.73 -1.47 15.54
CA GLY A 117 22.57 -0.95 16.61
C GLY A 117 22.74 0.56 16.48
N PRO A 118 22.49 1.37 17.52
CA PRO A 118 22.72 2.80 17.47
C PRO A 118 24.23 3.09 17.63
N ARG A 119 24.82 3.79 16.67
CA ARG A 119 26.03 4.58 16.93
C ARG A 119 25.59 5.90 17.58
N GLY A 120 26.01 6.14 18.82
CA GLY A 120 26.01 7.49 19.40
C GLY A 120 26.91 8.40 18.55
N SER A 121 26.54 9.64 18.28
CA SER A 121 26.41 10.69 19.29
C SER A 121 25.52 11.84 18.79
N SER A 122 24.43 12.09 19.51
CA SER A 122 23.97 13.43 19.93
C SER A 122 22.65 13.26 20.69
N GLU A 123 22.72 13.65 21.95
CA GLU A 123 21.66 14.09 22.87
C GLU A 123 20.18 13.70 22.58
N GLY A 124 19.66 12.86 23.48
CA GLY A 124 18.42 13.17 24.20
C GLY A 124 17.07 12.87 23.53
N LEU A 125 16.75 11.61 23.25
CA LEU A 125 15.36 11.17 23.03
C LEU A 125 15.04 9.95 23.91
N SER A 126 13.99 10.07 24.73
CA SER A 126 13.62 9.11 25.79
C SER A 126 13.14 7.76 25.26
N ALA A 127 13.39 6.70 26.04
CA ALA A 127 13.05 5.30 25.76
C ALA A 127 11.57 5.05 25.39
N ALA A 128 10.66 5.95 25.80
CA ALA A 128 9.24 5.90 25.41
C ALA A 128 9.04 6.05 23.88
N MET A 129 9.86 6.86 23.20
CA MET A 129 9.78 7.06 21.74
C MET A 129 10.33 5.85 20.97
N ALA A 130 11.31 5.14 21.53
CA ALA A 130 11.84 3.92 20.95
C ALA A 130 10.82 2.76 21.04
N ILE A 131 10.07 2.68 22.14
CA ILE A 131 8.99 1.71 22.31
C ILE A 131 7.80 2.06 21.40
N ALA A 132 7.44 3.35 21.27
CA ALA A 132 6.40 3.79 20.35
C ALA A 132 6.69 3.41 18.90
N ASN A 133 7.94 3.56 18.43
CA ASN A 133 8.37 3.14 17.09
C ASN A 133 8.39 1.61 16.91
N ALA A 134 8.76 0.84 17.95
CA ALA A 134 8.72 -0.62 17.89
C ALA A 134 7.27 -1.14 17.84
N VAL A 135 6.35 -0.53 18.59
CA VAL A 135 4.93 -0.92 18.63
C VAL A 135 4.20 -0.51 17.35
N THR A 136 4.50 0.65 16.75
CA THR A 136 3.95 0.99 15.42
C THR A 136 4.52 0.11 14.31
N SER A 137 5.79 -0.30 14.38
CA SER A 137 6.37 -1.23 13.39
C SER A 137 5.79 -2.65 13.48
N ALA A 138 5.49 -3.16 14.68
CA ALA A 138 4.83 -4.47 14.88
C ALA A 138 3.33 -4.45 14.52
N ALA A 139 2.66 -3.30 14.63
CA ALA A 139 1.29 -3.12 14.13
C ALA A 139 1.24 -2.99 12.61
N THR A 140 2.28 -2.40 11.99
CA THR A 140 2.38 -2.23 10.53
C THR A 140 2.78 -3.52 9.81
N SER A 141 3.55 -4.40 10.46
CA SER A 141 4.00 -5.68 9.87
C SER A 141 2.90 -6.74 9.70
N LYS A 142 1.67 -6.50 10.18
CA LYS A 142 0.56 -7.45 10.00
C LYS A 142 -0.10 -7.37 8.61
N ASN A 143 0.16 -6.31 7.83
CA ASN A 143 -0.33 -6.19 6.46
C ASN A 143 0.86 -6.11 5.48
N PRO A 144 1.31 -7.24 4.90
CA PRO A 144 2.38 -7.25 3.87
C PRO A 144 2.05 -6.36 2.66
N LEU A 145 0.76 -6.05 2.48
CA LEU A 145 0.19 -5.17 1.46
C LEU A 145 0.36 -3.66 1.75
N GLY A 146 0.66 -3.30 3.01
CA GLY A 146 0.86 -1.93 3.46
C GLY A 146 2.30 -1.42 3.26
N ASP A 147 3.27 -2.32 3.08
CA ASP A 147 4.68 -1.96 2.87
C ASP A 147 4.90 -1.44 1.45
N GLU A 148 4.82 -0.12 1.29
CA GLU A 148 4.95 0.58 0.00
C GLU A 148 6.26 0.22 -0.74
N ASN A 149 7.36 0.07 0.02
CA ASN A 149 8.66 -0.25 -0.55
C ASN A 149 8.71 -1.70 -1.08
N LYS A 150 8.01 -2.64 -0.43
CA LYS A 150 7.94 -4.03 -0.91
C LYS A 150 7.16 -4.12 -2.21
N LEU A 151 6.03 -3.42 -2.30
CA LEU A 151 5.23 -3.34 -3.52
C LEU A 151 6.02 -2.69 -4.69
N ARG A 152 6.83 -1.66 -4.40
CA ARG A 152 7.70 -1.03 -5.41
C ARG A 152 8.87 -1.92 -5.84
N SER A 153 9.32 -2.85 -5.00
CA SER A 153 10.41 -3.79 -5.34
C SER A 153 9.92 -5.06 -6.05
N ASP A 154 8.62 -5.35 -6.01
CA ASP A 154 8.06 -6.56 -6.60
C ASP A 154 7.90 -6.43 -8.12
N ILE A 155 8.88 -6.96 -8.86
CA ILE A 155 8.93 -6.91 -10.32
C ILE A 155 7.87 -7.83 -10.96
N GLU A 156 7.53 -8.95 -10.32
CA GLU A 156 6.55 -9.89 -10.87
C GLU A 156 5.14 -9.27 -10.84
N LEU A 157 4.81 -8.61 -9.73
CA LEU A 157 3.56 -7.86 -9.60
C LEU A 157 3.46 -6.73 -10.62
N GLN A 158 4.56 -5.98 -10.82
CA GLN A 158 4.64 -4.92 -11.82
C GLN A 158 4.41 -5.45 -13.24
N GLN A 159 5.09 -6.53 -13.61
CA GLN A 159 4.93 -7.16 -14.91
C GLN A 159 3.54 -7.73 -15.13
N SER A 160 2.92 -8.30 -14.10
CA SER A 160 1.54 -8.77 -14.16
C SER A 160 0.57 -7.62 -14.43
N LEU A 161 0.74 -6.50 -13.72
CA LEU A 161 -0.09 -5.30 -13.92
C LEU A 161 0.09 -4.69 -15.31
N LEU A 162 1.32 -4.65 -15.82
CA LEU A 162 1.63 -4.22 -17.19
C LEU A 162 1.01 -5.14 -18.26
N ARG A 163 0.81 -6.43 -17.95
CA ARG A 163 0.15 -7.38 -18.87
C ARG A 163 -1.37 -7.25 -18.84
N SER A 164 -1.96 -6.93 -17.68
CA SER A 164 -3.40 -6.70 -17.56
C SER A 164 -3.84 -5.39 -18.20
N ASP A 165 -3.02 -4.33 -18.12
CA ASP A 165 -3.33 -3.01 -18.66
C ASP A 165 -2.43 -2.63 -19.84
N SER A 166 -2.99 -2.73 -21.05
CA SER A 166 -2.30 -2.39 -22.30
C SER A 166 -1.99 -0.90 -22.47
N ASN A 167 -2.78 0.00 -21.87
CA ASN A 167 -2.53 1.45 -21.96
C ASN A 167 -1.35 1.82 -21.06
N LEU A 168 -1.37 1.33 -19.81
CA LEU A 168 -0.26 1.48 -18.88
C LEU A 168 1.05 0.93 -19.45
N GLN A 169 0.98 -0.20 -20.15
CA GLN A 169 2.11 -0.79 -20.85
C GLN A 169 2.71 0.16 -21.90
N ARG A 170 1.86 0.73 -22.77
CA ARG A 170 2.30 1.69 -23.80
C ARG A 170 2.92 2.93 -23.17
N MET A 171 2.28 3.50 -22.13
CA MET A 171 2.80 4.65 -21.40
C MET A 171 4.17 4.37 -20.78
N PHE A 172 4.34 3.19 -20.17
CA PHE A 172 5.60 2.79 -19.55
C PHE A 172 6.74 2.67 -20.55
N PHE A 173 6.50 1.96 -21.68
CA PHE A 173 7.53 1.82 -22.72
C PHE A 173 7.84 3.14 -23.43
N GLU A 174 6.83 3.95 -23.73
CA GLU A 174 7.07 5.28 -24.31
C GLU A 174 7.85 6.18 -23.36
N GLY A 175 7.49 6.18 -22.07
CA GLY A 175 8.22 6.93 -21.05
C GLY A 175 9.68 6.47 -20.93
N LEU A 176 9.93 5.16 -21.03
CA LEU A 176 11.27 4.60 -21.10
C LEU A 176 12.03 5.01 -22.36
N HIS A 177 11.37 5.07 -23.51
CA HIS A 177 11.98 5.51 -24.78
C HIS A 177 12.30 7.00 -24.80
N THR A 178 11.48 7.81 -24.14
CA THR A 178 11.58 9.28 -24.14
C THR A 178 12.32 9.84 -22.92
N LYS A 179 12.88 8.97 -22.08
CA LYS A 179 13.60 9.34 -20.87
C LYS A 179 14.90 10.12 -21.17
N PRO A 180 15.34 11.01 -20.26
CA PRO A 180 16.68 11.60 -20.30
C PRO A 180 17.80 10.58 -20.20
N GLU A 181 18.92 10.86 -20.87
CA GLU A 181 20.14 10.07 -20.71
C GLU A 181 20.71 10.16 -19.28
N ALA A 182 20.53 11.30 -18.62
CA ALA A 182 20.94 11.50 -17.23
C ALA A 182 20.12 10.68 -16.22
N LEU A 183 18.90 10.25 -16.59
CA LEU A 183 18.05 9.47 -15.72
C LEU A 183 18.30 7.96 -15.93
N SER A 184 18.79 7.31 -14.87
CA SER A 184 18.92 5.86 -14.83
C SER A 184 17.56 5.19 -15.02
N SER A 185 17.51 4.12 -15.81
CA SER A 185 16.29 3.33 -16.02
C SER A 185 15.68 2.85 -14.71
N ALA A 186 16.51 2.52 -13.71
CA ALA A 186 16.03 2.11 -12.39
C ALA A 186 15.35 3.27 -11.62
N SER A 187 15.89 4.49 -11.73
CA SER A 187 15.29 5.69 -11.12
C SER A 187 13.94 6.02 -11.77
N PHE A 188 13.87 5.93 -13.10
CA PHE A 188 12.61 6.10 -13.84
C PHE A 188 11.56 5.08 -13.39
N VAL A 189 11.90 3.80 -13.30
CA VAL A 189 10.97 2.73 -12.89
C VAL A 189 10.47 2.97 -11.45
N SER A 190 11.37 3.31 -10.53
CA SER A 190 11.01 3.62 -9.15
C SER A 190 10.05 4.81 -9.06
N GLN A 191 10.32 5.89 -9.80
CA GLN A 191 9.46 7.07 -9.86
C GLN A 191 8.10 6.76 -10.50
N PHE A 192 8.08 6.01 -11.60
CA PHE A 192 6.86 5.60 -12.29
C PHE A 192 5.91 4.78 -11.39
N TRP A 193 6.46 3.88 -10.58
CA TRP A 193 5.67 3.11 -9.61
C TRP A 193 5.36 3.86 -8.34
N SER A 194 6.13 4.91 -7.99
CA SER A 194 5.83 5.75 -6.83
C SER A 194 4.51 6.50 -6.98
N THR A 195 4.19 7.00 -8.19
CA THR A 195 2.92 7.68 -8.48
C THR A 195 1.75 6.69 -8.56
N ARG A 196 2.03 5.44 -8.97
CA ARG A 196 1.03 4.38 -9.22
C ARG A 196 0.99 3.30 -8.16
N LEU A 197 1.48 3.58 -6.96
CA LEU A 197 1.50 2.60 -5.88
C LEU A 197 0.09 2.07 -5.55
N HIS A 198 -0.93 2.91 -5.68
CA HIS A 198 -2.32 2.54 -5.49
C HIS A 198 -2.79 1.47 -6.48
N LEU A 199 -2.31 1.49 -7.73
CA LEU A 199 -2.62 0.46 -8.73
C LEU A 199 -1.93 -0.87 -8.38
N LEU A 200 -0.66 -0.81 -7.98
CA LEU A 200 0.06 -2.00 -7.50
C LEU A 200 -0.63 -2.59 -6.26
N ARG A 201 -1.08 -1.75 -5.33
CA ARG A 201 -1.84 -2.17 -4.15
C ARG A 201 -3.17 -2.80 -4.52
N ALA A 202 -3.93 -2.18 -5.42
CA ALA A 202 -5.21 -2.72 -5.90
C ALA A 202 -5.02 -4.07 -6.59
N HIS A 203 -4.04 -4.19 -7.47
CA HIS A 203 -3.73 -5.44 -8.16
C HIS A 203 -3.21 -6.51 -7.20
N ALA A 204 -2.39 -6.16 -6.21
CA ALA A 204 -1.96 -7.09 -5.17
C ALA A 204 -3.14 -7.57 -4.30
N ILE A 205 -4.12 -6.69 -4.02
CA ILE A 205 -5.37 -7.07 -3.35
C ILE A 205 -6.13 -8.05 -4.23
N GLU A 206 -6.32 -7.75 -5.51
CA GLU A 206 -7.07 -8.57 -6.45
C GLU A 206 -6.45 -9.96 -6.62
N GLN A 207 -5.13 -10.05 -6.78
CA GLN A 207 -4.41 -11.32 -6.82
C GLN A 207 -4.45 -12.07 -5.48
N GLY A 208 -4.50 -11.32 -4.36
CA GLY A 208 -4.65 -11.87 -3.02
C GLY A 208 -6.08 -12.28 -2.65
N GLN A 209 -7.09 -11.95 -3.46
CA GLN A 209 -8.48 -12.30 -3.19
C GLN A 209 -8.71 -13.78 -3.47
N THR A 210 -8.82 -14.55 -2.40
CA THR A 210 -9.26 -15.94 -2.46
C THR A 210 -10.74 -16.04 -2.10
N ARG A 211 -11.46 -16.99 -2.71
CA ARG A 211 -12.85 -17.25 -2.33
C ARG A 211 -12.89 -17.71 -0.87
N GLY A 212 -13.75 -17.07 -0.06
CA GLY A 212 -13.92 -17.44 1.34
C GLY A 212 -14.25 -18.93 1.53
N SER A 213 -13.74 -19.53 2.61
CA SER A 213 -14.02 -20.93 2.92
C SER A 213 -15.53 -21.14 3.14
N TYR A 214 -16.09 -22.16 2.50
CA TYR A 214 -17.52 -22.51 2.58
C TYR A 214 -17.66 -24.03 2.76
N ASN A 215 -18.78 -24.50 3.31
CA ASN A 215 -19.01 -25.93 3.54
C ASN A 215 -19.03 -26.74 2.22
N VAL A 216 -17.91 -27.38 1.89
CA VAL A 216 -17.74 -28.09 0.60
C VAL A 216 -18.58 -29.35 0.57
N LEU A 217 -18.55 -30.15 1.64
CA LEU A 217 -19.24 -31.45 1.69
C LEU A 217 -20.77 -31.32 1.53
N SER A 218 -21.36 -30.18 1.92
CA SER A 218 -22.80 -29.93 1.69
C SER A 218 -23.12 -29.39 0.30
N SER A 219 -22.16 -28.71 -0.34
CA SER A 219 -22.31 -28.16 -1.70
C SER A 219 -22.15 -29.21 -2.79
N LEU A 220 -21.35 -30.25 -2.54
CA LEU A 220 -21.11 -31.35 -3.46
C LEU A 220 -22.31 -32.28 -3.47
N LYS A 221 -23.25 -32.04 -4.39
CA LYS A 221 -24.35 -32.97 -4.65
C LYS A 221 -23.94 -33.98 -5.73
N PRO A 222 -24.04 -35.30 -5.46
CA PRO A 222 -23.85 -36.31 -6.50
C PRO A 222 -24.83 -36.09 -7.64
N ARG A 223 -24.29 -36.00 -8.88
CA ARG A 223 -25.11 -36.06 -10.09
C ARG A 223 -25.19 -37.51 -10.54
N VAL A 224 -26.41 -38.01 -10.68
CA VAL A 224 -26.67 -39.34 -11.23
C VAL A 224 -26.94 -39.16 -12.71
N GLU A 225 -25.96 -39.48 -13.54
CA GLU A 225 -26.13 -39.66 -14.98
C GLU A 225 -25.99 -41.16 -15.27
N ASP A 226 -26.96 -41.75 -15.97
CA ASP A 226 -26.96 -43.16 -16.41
C ASP A 226 -26.75 -44.23 -15.31
N ASN A 227 -27.46 -44.11 -14.18
CA ASN A 227 -27.37 -45.03 -13.02
C ASN A 227 -25.96 -45.18 -12.40
N VAL A 228 -24.98 -44.39 -12.85
CA VAL A 228 -23.63 -44.32 -12.28
C VAL A 228 -23.46 -42.95 -11.65
N THR A 229 -23.29 -42.94 -10.33
CA THR A 229 -23.07 -41.68 -9.59
C THR A 229 -21.69 -41.13 -9.94
N ARG A 230 -21.64 -40.07 -10.76
CA ARG A 230 -20.38 -39.39 -11.11
C ARG A 230 -20.27 -38.07 -10.35
N LEU A 231 -19.09 -37.84 -9.78
CA LEU A 231 -18.77 -36.65 -9.02
C LEU A 231 -17.62 -35.92 -9.70
N ASN A 232 -17.92 -34.78 -10.31
CA ASN A 232 -16.90 -33.88 -10.85
C ASN A 232 -16.39 -33.00 -9.70
N ILE A 233 -15.18 -33.26 -9.23
CA ILE A 233 -14.51 -32.49 -8.17
C ILE A 233 -13.33 -31.71 -8.75
N SER A 234 -13.22 -30.44 -8.41
CA SER A 234 -12.08 -29.57 -8.75
C SER A 234 -10.94 -29.71 -7.74
N LYS A 235 -9.70 -29.41 -8.16
CA LYS A 235 -8.52 -29.43 -7.27
C LYS A 235 -8.66 -28.47 -6.10
N GLU A 236 -9.27 -27.30 -6.32
CA GLU A 236 -9.56 -26.32 -5.27
C GLU A 236 -10.52 -26.87 -4.21
N GLN A 237 -11.56 -27.61 -4.64
CA GLN A 237 -12.48 -28.26 -3.71
C GLN A 237 -11.78 -29.35 -2.89
N ILE A 238 -10.85 -30.11 -3.48
CA ILE A 238 -10.05 -31.10 -2.75
C ILE A 238 -9.19 -30.43 -1.68
N GLN A 239 -8.49 -29.34 -2.03
CA GLN A 239 -7.66 -28.59 -1.09
C GLN A 239 -8.50 -27.98 0.05
N LEU A 240 -9.71 -27.52 -0.26
CA LEU A 240 -10.64 -27.02 0.73
C LEU A 240 -11.17 -28.14 1.65
N ILE A 241 -11.43 -29.34 1.12
CA ILE A 241 -11.76 -30.53 1.93
C ILE A 241 -10.61 -30.89 2.87
N PHE A 242 -9.36 -30.88 2.40
CA PHE A 242 -8.20 -31.16 3.25
C PHE A 242 -7.99 -30.11 4.35
N THR A 243 -8.31 -28.85 4.05
CA THR A 243 -8.23 -27.75 5.03
C THR A 243 -9.34 -27.87 6.07
N GLN A 244 -10.55 -28.26 5.67
CA GLN A 244 -11.70 -28.43 6.57
C GLN A 244 -11.61 -29.70 7.41
N HIS A 245 -11.14 -30.80 6.82
CA HIS A 245 -11.09 -32.11 7.43
C HIS A 245 -9.70 -32.72 7.31
N ALA A 246 -8.86 -32.48 8.33
CA ALA A 246 -7.50 -33.00 8.37
C ALA A 246 -7.46 -34.54 8.40
N LEU A 247 -8.51 -35.18 8.92
CA LEU A 247 -8.69 -36.62 8.88
C LEU A 247 -8.71 -37.14 7.43
N VAL A 248 -9.41 -36.44 6.52
CA VAL A 248 -9.49 -36.85 5.11
C VAL A 248 -8.12 -36.74 4.44
N LYS A 249 -7.32 -35.73 4.79
CA LYS A 249 -5.93 -35.61 4.33
C LYS A 249 -5.07 -36.80 4.77
N ARG A 250 -5.13 -37.19 6.05
CA ARG A 250 -4.38 -38.36 6.56
C ARG A 250 -4.82 -39.65 5.88
N VAL A 251 -6.13 -39.84 5.72
CA VAL A 251 -6.70 -41.02 5.05
C VAL A 251 -6.31 -41.05 3.57
N TYR A 252 -6.23 -39.89 2.92
CA TYR A 252 -5.74 -39.77 1.54
C TYR A 252 -4.26 -40.15 1.44
N ASP A 253 -3.39 -39.58 2.29
CA ASP A 253 -1.95 -39.82 2.28
C ASP A 253 -1.58 -41.30 2.58
N GLU A 254 -2.37 -41.99 3.40
CA GLU A 254 -2.12 -43.40 3.76
C GLU A 254 -2.60 -44.41 2.70
N ASN A 255 -3.61 -44.04 1.91
CA ASN A 255 -4.31 -44.94 0.98
C ASN A 255 -4.06 -44.63 -0.50
N VAL A 256 -3.62 -43.42 -0.86
CA VAL A 256 -3.18 -43.06 -2.21
C VAL A 256 -1.64 -43.00 -2.17
N PRO A 257 -0.90 -43.82 -2.94
CA PRO A 257 -1.27 -44.37 -4.26
C PRO A 257 -1.82 -45.81 -4.28
N LYS A 258 -2.06 -46.48 -3.14
CA LYS A 258 -2.53 -47.89 -3.11
C LYS A 258 -3.88 -48.06 -3.82
N LEU A 259 -4.75 -47.04 -3.75
CA LEU A 259 -5.90 -46.85 -4.62
C LEU A 259 -5.64 -45.68 -5.58
N SER A 260 -6.27 -45.69 -6.75
CA SER A 260 -6.29 -44.50 -7.62
C SER A 260 -7.14 -43.40 -6.99
N GLU A 261 -6.81 -42.14 -7.26
CA GLU A 261 -7.55 -40.97 -6.75
C GLU A 261 -9.05 -41.05 -7.08
N GLN A 262 -9.40 -41.48 -8.30
CA GLN A 262 -10.79 -41.66 -8.72
C GLN A 262 -11.52 -42.76 -7.92
N GLN A 263 -10.84 -43.87 -7.62
CA GLN A 263 -11.39 -44.95 -6.82
C GLN A 263 -11.51 -44.56 -5.35
N PHE A 264 -10.55 -43.80 -4.83
CA PHE A 264 -10.60 -43.26 -3.47
C PHE A 264 -11.81 -42.34 -3.28
N TRP A 265 -11.97 -41.33 -4.15
CA TRP A 265 -13.07 -40.38 -4.02
C TRP A 265 -14.43 -41.04 -4.22
N SER A 266 -14.59 -41.94 -5.19
CA SER A 266 -15.87 -42.65 -5.38
C SER A 266 -16.26 -43.50 -4.17
N ARG A 267 -15.32 -44.19 -3.53
CA ARG A 267 -15.55 -44.92 -2.27
C ARG A 267 -15.81 -43.98 -1.09
N PHE A 268 -15.04 -42.89 -0.98
CA PHE A 268 -15.18 -41.92 0.10
C PHE A 268 -16.58 -41.31 0.15
N PHE A 269 -17.12 -40.84 -0.99
CA PHE A 269 -18.45 -40.22 -1.01
C PHE A 269 -19.61 -41.18 -0.75
N GLN A 270 -19.41 -42.48 -0.96
CA GLN A 270 -20.40 -43.52 -0.63
C GLN A 270 -20.24 -44.06 0.80
N SER A 271 -19.11 -43.78 1.45
CA SER A 271 -18.77 -44.35 2.75
C SER A 271 -19.54 -43.74 3.92
N ARG A 272 -19.60 -44.50 5.02
CA ARG A 272 -20.11 -44.04 6.32
C ARG A 272 -19.29 -42.88 6.89
N LEU A 273 -18.01 -42.77 6.52
CA LEU A 273 -17.13 -41.68 6.95
C LEU A 273 -17.60 -40.33 6.38
N PHE A 274 -18.00 -40.29 5.11
CA PHE A 274 -18.58 -39.08 4.51
C PHE A 274 -19.88 -38.67 5.20
N LYS A 275 -20.78 -39.63 5.49
CA LYS A 275 -22.01 -39.37 6.25
C LYS A 275 -21.73 -38.81 7.63
N LYS A 276 -20.75 -39.39 8.35
CA LYS A 276 -20.29 -38.90 9.65
C LYS A 276 -19.78 -37.46 9.58
N LEU A 277 -18.94 -37.15 8.59
CA LEU A 277 -18.38 -35.80 8.41
C LEU A 277 -19.45 -34.77 8.01
N ARG A 278 -20.48 -35.19 7.28
CA ARG A 278 -21.67 -34.37 6.97
C ARG A 278 -22.63 -34.23 8.16
N GLY A 279 -22.46 -35.04 9.21
CA GLY A 279 -23.34 -35.10 10.37
C GLY A 279 -24.60 -35.94 10.16
N GLU A 280 -24.75 -36.61 9.01
CA GLU A 280 -25.89 -37.50 8.78
C GLU A 280 -25.86 -38.70 9.73
N ARG A 281 -27.04 -39.20 10.10
CA ARG A 281 -27.15 -40.38 10.97
C ARG A 281 -26.73 -41.62 10.18
N ILE A 282 -25.72 -42.32 10.67
CA ILE A 282 -25.29 -43.60 10.09
C ILE A 282 -26.39 -44.62 10.36
N THR A 283 -26.88 -45.26 9.30
CA THR A 283 -27.84 -46.37 9.40
C THR A 283 -27.14 -47.69 9.08
N GLU A 284 -27.61 -48.80 9.67
CA GLU A 284 -26.99 -50.12 9.44
C GLU A 284 -27.11 -50.59 7.98
N ALA A 285 -28.02 -50.01 7.20
CA ALA A 285 -28.21 -50.26 5.78
C ALA A 285 -27.15 -49.60 4.87
N ASP A 286 -26.25 -48.79 5.42
CA ASP A 286 -25.24 -48.07 4.65
C ASP A 286 -24.09 -48.98 4.23
N ALA A 287 -23.55 -48.79 3.02
CA ALA A 287 -22.41 -49.56 2.51
C ALA A 287 -21.21 -49.48 3.47
N THR A 288 -20.69 -50.64 3.88
CA THR A 288 -19.48 -50.77 4.71
C THR A 288 -18.24 -50.79 3.83
N ASP A 289 -17.21 -50.02 4.19
CA ASP A 289 -15.91 -50.04 3.53
C ASP A 289 -14.82 -50.44 4.53
N ALA A 290 -14.14 -51.55 4.26
CA ALA A 290 -13.10 -52.11 5.14
C ALA A 290 -11.91 -51.15 5.38
N VAL A 291 -11.64 -50.22 4.46
CA VAL A 291 -10.52 -49.27 4.58
C VAL A 291 -10.96 -48.01 5.33
N LEU A 292 -12.11 -47.44 4.95
CA LEU A 292 -12.56 -46.15 5.47
C LEU A 292 -13.27 -46.27 6.83
N ASP A 293 -13.91 -47.41 7.11
CA ASP A 293 -14.64 -47.61 8.36
C ASP A 293 -13.71 -47.69 9.59
N LYS A 294 -12.42 -48.01 9.39
CA LYS A 294 -11.39 -47.95 10.44
C LYS A 294 -11.29 -46.56 11.08
N TYR A 295 -11.52 -45.51 10.31
CA TYR A 295 -11.39 -44.13 10.76
C TYR A 295 -12.68 -43.56 11.35
N LEU A 296 -13.77 -44.34 11.41
CA LEU A 296 -15.02 -43.93 12.07
C LEU A 296 -14.85 -43.73 13.57
N GLN A 297 -13.92 -44.42 14.22
CA GLN A 297 -13.68 -44.27 15.67
C GLN A 297 -12.69 -43.15 15.99
N THR A 298 -11.92 -42.68 15.00
CA THR A 298 -10.98 -41.58 15.16
C THR A 298 -11.76 -40.28 15.23
N ASN A 299 -12.02 -39.79 16.45
CA ASN A 299 -12.73 -38.54 16.66
C ASN A 299 -11.79 -37.35 16.44
N GLU A 300 -12.05 -36.54 15.42
CA GLU A 300 -11.34 -35.28 15.16
C GLU A 300 -11.60 -34.25 16.28
N ALA A 301 -12.72 -34.36 16.99
CA ALA A 301 -13.09 -33.49 18.12
C ALA A 301 -12.34 -33.80 19.43
N ALA A 302 -11.39 -34.75 19.42
CA ALA A 302 -10.58 -35.11 20.58
C ALA A 302 -9.25 -34.34 20.64
N GLN A 303 -9.07 -33.27 19.87
CA GLN A 303 -8.14 -32.22 20.27
C GLN A 303 -8.85 -31.38 21.33
N PRO A 304 -8.42 -31.43 22.60
CA PRO A 304 -8.97 -30.61 23.66
C PRO A 304 -8.39 -29.19 23.50
N ASP A 305 -8.72 -28.51 22.41
CA ASP A 305 -8.13 -27.20 22.18
C ASP A 305 -9.00 -26.09 22.74
N ARG A 306 -8.36 -25.46 23.73
CA ARG A 306 -8.55 -24.12 24.24
C ARG A 306 -9.72 -23.97 25.18
N ASN A 307 -9.35 -23.73 26.43
CA ASN A 307 -10.12 -23.00 27.42
C ASN A 307 -10.71 -21.74 26.76
N THR A 308 -11.88 -21.88 26.12
CA THR A 308 -12.78 -20.77 25.91
C THR A 308 -13.20 -20.40 27.32
N SER A 309 -12.44 -19.48 27.92
CA SER A 309 -12.80 -18.85 29.17
C SER A 309 -14.04 -18.03 28.87
N VAL A 310 -15.20 -18.69 28.81
CA VAL A 310 -16.48 -18.03 28.84
C VAL A 310 -16.44 -17.18 30.09
N HIS A 311 -16.51 -15.86 29.91
CA HIS A 311 -16.46 -14.97 31.05
C HIS A 311 -17.55 -15.36 32.05
N HIS A 312 -17.19 -15.47 33.32
CA HIS A 312 -18.06 -15.98 34.38
C HIS A 312 -19.37 -15.18 34.55
N PHE A 313 -19.47 -13.99 33.95
CA PHE A 313 -20.73 -13.22 33.89
C PHE A 313 -21.82 -13.88 33.03
N LEU A 314 -21.45 -14.76 32.08
CA LEU A 314 -22.39 -15.48 31.20
C LEU A 314 -22.40 -16.99 31.50
N ASP A 315 -22.14 -17.37 32.75
CA ASP A 315 -22.19 -18.77 33.17
C ASP A 315 -23.62 -19.19 33.54
N LEU A 316 -24.37 -19.66 32.54
CA LEU A 316 -25.71 -20.21 32.74
C LEU A 316 -25.70 -21.49 33.58
N ALA A 317 -24.62 -22.29 33.51
CA ALA A 317 -24.50 -23.52 34.28
C ALA A 317 -24.28 -23.24 35.77
N GLY A 318 -23.53 -22.18 36.10
CA GLY A 318 -23.41 -21.67 37.47
C GLY A 318 -24.76 -21.20 38.05
N ASN A 319 -25.63 -20.61 37.22
CA ASN A 319 -26.98 -20.20 37.64
C ASN A 319 -27.90 -21.39 37.96
N GLU A 320 -27.72 -22.55 37.31
CA GLU A 320 -28.49 -23.77 37.63
C GLU A 320 -28.22 -24.26 39.05
N VAL A 321 -27.00 -24.08 39.56
CA VAL A 321 -26.62 -24.45 40.93
C VAL A 321 -27.23 -23.50 41.97
N ASN A 322 -27.41 -22.22 41.61
CA ASN A 322 -27.86 -21.17 42.55
C ASN A 322 -29.35 -21.29 42.91
N HIS A 323 -30.20 -21.84 42.03
CA HIS A 323 -31.65 -21.93 42.26
C HIS A 323 -32.24 -23.30 41.93
N SER A 324 -31.73 -24.34 42.61
CA SER A 324 -32.16 -25.74 42.47
C SER A 324 -33.65 -26.00 42.75
N GLN A 325 -34.32 -25.10 43.48
CA GLN A 325 -35.72 -25.27 43.91
C GLN A 325 -36.75 -25.04 42.79
N ARG A 326 -36.39 -24.36 41.68
CA ARG A 326 -37.33 -24.13 40.55
C ARG A 326 -37.50 -25.32 39.61
N ARG A 327 -36.68 -26.37 39.74
CA ARG A 327 -36.70 -27.56 38.87
C ARG A 327 -36.96 -28.82 39.70
N GLY A 328 -38.18 -28.99 40.20
CA GLY A 328 -38.57 -30.18 40.98
C GLY A 328 -38.60 -31.49 40.19
N ASN A 329 -38.65 -31.43 38.85
CA ASN A 329 -38.59 -32.59 37.96
C ASN A 329 -37.34 -32.54 37.07
N ARG A 330 -36.68 -33.70 36.95
CA ARG A 330 -35.64 -33.90 35.92
C ARG A 330 -36.21 -33.56 34.54
N PRO A 331 -35.48 -32.84 33.67
CA PRO A 331 -35.89 -32.63 32.29
C PRO A 331 -36.22 -33.96 31.59
N ASP A 332 -37.16 -33.91 30.65
CA ASP A 332 -37.59 -35.07 29.86
C ASP A 332 -36.41 -35.71 29.11
N LEU A 333 -36.52 -36.99 28.73
CA LEU A 333 -35.45 -37.75 28.06
C LEU A 333 -34.92 -37.04 26.81
N ASP A 334 -35.80 -36.37 26.06
CA ASP A 334 -35.48 -35.61 24.86
C ASP A 334 -34.87 -34.22 25.16
N MET A 335 -35.08 -33.72 26.38
CA MET A 335 -34.50 -32.46 26.89
C MET A 335 -33.16 -32.68 27.62
N ARG A 336 -32.64 -33.90 27.60
CA ARG A 336 -31.33 -34.23 28.16
C ARG A 336 -30.26 -34.19 27.08
N PRO A 337 -29.03 -33.76 27.42
CA PRO A 337 -27.88 -33.95 26.56
C PRO A 337 -27.77 -35.44 26.23
N SER A 338 -28.10 -35.81 24.99
CA SER A 338 -28.06 -37.19 24.53
C SER A 338 -26.61 -37.57 24.17
N GLY A 339 -26.31 -38.87 24.25
CA GLY A 339 -24.96 -39.40 23.98
C GLY A 339 -24.42 -38.99 22.61
N VAL A 340 -23.09 -39.10 22.43
CA VAL A 340 -22.37 -38.52 21.29
C VAL A 340 -23.00 -38.90 19.93
N GLU A 341 -23.50 -40.12 19.83
CA GLU A 341 -24.14 -40.71 18.64
C GLU A 341 -25.51 -40.14 18.27
N LYS A 342 -26.24 -39.51 19.20
CA LYS A 342 -27.61 -39.03 18.95
C LYS A 342 -27.68 -37.62 18.36
N VAL A 343 -26.59 -36.84 18.46
CA VAL A 343 -26.49 -35.47 17.92
C VAL A 343 -25.19 -35.24 17.13
N PRO A 344 -24.93 -36.03 16.06
CA PRO A 344 -23.73 -35.85 15.24
C PRO A 344 -23.74 -34.51 14.49
N ILE A 345 -24.92 -34.09 13.98
CA ILE A 345 -25.09 -32.88 13.16
C ILE A 345 -24.59 -31.62 13.88
N ILE A 346 -24.98 -31.42 15.15
CA ILE A 346 -24.64 -30.18 15.86
C ILE A 346 -23.14 -30.09 16.12
N ARG A 347 -22.48 -31.20 16.46
CA ARG A 347 -21.02 -31.18 16.70
C ARG A 347 -20.22 -30.96 15.42
N THR A 348 -20.61 -31.59 14.32
CA THR A 348 -19.92 -31.40 13.04
C THR A 348 -20.12 -29.98 12.53
N LEU A 349 -21.34 -29.43 12.67
CA LEU A 349 -21.63 -28.04 12.32
C LEU A 349 -20.84 -27.06 13.20
N ASN A 350 -20.78 -27.28 14.52
CA ASN A 350 -20.02 -26.44 15.43
C ASN A 350 -18.52 -26.47 15.11
N SER A 351 -17.93 -27.65 14.97
CA SER A 351 -16.51 -27.80 14.60
C SER A 351 -16.20 -27.18 13.23
N LEU A 352 -17.10 -27.32 12.26
CA LEU A 352 -16.95 -26.69 10.96
C LEU A 352 -17.07 -25.16 11.06
N SER A 353 -18.03 -24.65 11.84
CA SER A 353 -18.21 -23.22 12.04
C SER A 353 -17.01 -22.59 12.73
N GLU A 354 -16.44 -23.26 13.73
CA GLU A 354 -15.22 -22.85 14.42
C GLU A 354 -14.05 -22.79 13.44
N LYS A 355 -13.87 -23.81 12.60
CA LYS A 355 -12.83 -23.83 11.57
C LYS A 355 -13.01 -22.77 10.50
N ILE A 356 -14.25 -22.50 10.06
CA ILE A 356 -14.54 -21.42 9.10
C ILE A 356 -14.22 -20.06 9.74
N MET A 357 -14.64 -19.84 10.99
CA MET A 357 -14.36 -18.59 11.73
C MET A 357 -12.87 -18.42 12.05
N ALA A 358 -12.14 -19.49 12.33
CA ALA A 358 -10.69 -19.44 12.59
C ALA A 358 -9.87 -18.95 11.38
N ASN A 359 -10.39 -19.14 10.15
CA ASN A 359 -9.78 -18.65 8.92
C ASN A 359 -10.19 -17.21 8.58
N VAL A 360 -11.23 -16.66 9.22
CA VAL A 360 -11.62 -15.27 9.06
C VAL A 360 -10.72 -14.42 9.95
N ALA A 361 -10.13 -13.36 9.39
CA ALA A 361 -9.35 -12.42 10.17
C ALA A 361 -10.19 -11.95 11.37
N PRO A 362 -9.68 -12.05 12.62
CA PRO A 362 -10.41 -11.59 13.79
C PRO A 362 -10.74 -10.11 13.60
N ALA A 363 -12.02 -9.78 13.40
CA ALA A 363 -12.47 -8.40 13.41
C ALA A 363 -12.39 -7.82 14.83
N ASP A 364 -12.56 -8.69 15.81
CA ASP A 364 -12.34 -8.42 17.23
C ASP A 364 -10.90 -8.82 17.58
N GLY A 365 -10.19 -7.98 18.34
CA GLY A 365 -8.80 -8.23 18.73
C GLY A 365 -8.59 -9.59 19.40
N ASP A 366 -7.34 -10.06 19.41
CA ASP A 366 -6.94 -11.35 20.00
C ASP A 366 -7.64 -11.59 21.35
N MET A 367 -8.59 -12.53 21.39
CA MET A 367 -9.28 -12.96 22.61
C MET A 367 -8.32 -13.60 23.64
N SER A 368 -7.05 -13.78 23.27
CA SER A 368 -5.96 -14.27 24.12
C SER A 368 -5.08 -13.15 24.71
N ALA A 369 -5.49 -11.88 24.62
CA ALA A 369 -4.79 -10.78 25.27
C ALA A 369 -4.75 -10.96 26.82
N PRO A 370 -3.70 -10.47 27.50
CA PRO A 370 -3.47 -10.75 28.92
C PRO A 370 -4.65 -10.38 29.82
N ILE A 371 -4.85 -11.19 30.85
CA ILE A 371 -5.90 -11.12 31.88
C ILE A 371 -5.78 -9.81 32.68
N GLY A 372 -6.34 -8.75 32.11
CA GLY A 372 -6.74 -7.50 32.74
C GLY A 372 -8.07 -7.10 32.12
N ILE A 373 -8.92 -6.35 32.81
CA ILE A 373 -10.21 -5.93 32.24
C ILE A 373 -9.92 -5.11 30.98
N ASN A 374 -10.12 -5.72 29.80
CA ASN A 374 -9.87 -5.08 28.52
C ASN A 374 -10.67 -3.77 28.44
N GLU A 375 -10.10 -2.74 27.79
CA GLU A 375 -10.83 -1.50 27.46
C GLU A 375 -12.14 -1.79 26.71
N GLU A 376 -12.17 -2.90 25.97
CA GLU A 376 -13.37 -3.42 25.28
C GLU A 376 -14.40 -4.01 26.25
N ALA A 377 -13.96 -4.72 27.29
CA ALA A 377 -14.86 -5.20 28.35
C ALA A 377 -15.40 -4.02 29.17
N TRP A 378 -14.58 -3.01 29.42
CA TRP A 378 -15.00 -1.73 30.01
C TRP A 378 -16.02 -1.01 29.12
N LYS A 379 -15.77 -0.91 27.80
CA LYS A 379 -16.71 -0.34 26.82
C LYS A 379 -18.04 -1.10 26.78
N LYS A 380 -18.03 -2.43 26.93
CA LYS A 380 -19.25 -3.26 27.02
C LYS A 380 -20.00 -3.10 28.35
N LEU A 381 -19.28 -2.84 29.45
CA LEU A 381 -19.86 -2.52 30.76
C LEU A 381 -20.39 -1.08 30.85
N GLN A 382 -19.90 -0.19 30.00
CA GLN A 382 -20.30 1.21 29.97
C GLN A 382 -21.70 1.37 29.35
N LEU A 383 -22.69 1.66 30.19
CA LEU A 383 -24.06 1.96 29.79
C LEU A 383 -24.07 3.25 28.94
N GLN A 384 -24.72 3.21 27.77
CA GLN A 384 -24.80 4.35 26.86
C GLN A 384 -25.49 5.56 27.50
N ASP A 385 -26.48 5.32 28.38
CA ASP A 385 -27.27 6.35 29.05
C ASP A 385 -26.50 7.10 30.15
N LEU A 386 -25.38 6.55 30.63
CA LEU A 386 -24.51 7.17 31.64
C LEU A 386 -23.30 7.90 31.04
N ARG A 387 -23.20 7.95 29.70
CA ARG A 387 -22.19 8.77 29.04
C ARG A 387 -22.58 10.23 29.22
N GLY A 388 -21.67 11.05 29.77
CA GLY A 388 -21.78 12.49 29.56
C GLY A 388 -21.75 12.79 28.07
N GLU A 389 -22.24 13.95 27.64
CA GLU A 389 -22.05 14.38 26.25
C GLU A 389 -20.56 14.29 25.93
N GLU A 390 -20.20 13.52 24.88
CA GLU A 390 -18.81 13.44 24.44
C GLU A 390 -18.34 14.87 24.13
N GLU A 391 -17.35 15.36 24.87
CA GLU A 391 -16.74 16.66 24.61
C GLU A 391 -16.18 16.63 23.19
N GLN A 392 -16.94 17.17 22.23
CA GLN A 392 -16.48 17.32 20.87
C GLN A 392 -15.29 18.26 20.93
N SER A 393 -14.07 17.72 20.77
CA SER A 393 -12.84 18.50 20.69
C SER A 393 -12.80 19.25 19.36
N ARG A 394 -13.66 20.26 19.22
CA ARG A 394 -13.64 21.18 18.10
C ARG A 394 -12.41 22.05 18.27
N ILE A 395 -11.43 21.87 17.40
CA ILE A 395 -10.27 22.76 17.33
C ILE A 395 -10.81 24.14 16.93
N THR A 396 -10.95 25.03 17.91
CA THR A 396 -11.40 26.39 17.65
C THR A 396 -10.23 27.15 17.04
N LEU A 397 -10.26 27.31 15.71
CA LEU A 397 -9.27 28.08 14.97
C LEU A 397 -9.50 29.57 15.22
N ASN A 398 -8.76 30.12 16.19
CA ASN A 398 -8.70 31.56 16.41
C ASN A 398 -7.80 32.22 15.35
N ILE A 399 -8.39 32.59 14.22
CA ILE A 399 -7.70 33.33 13.16
C ILE A 399 -7.42 34.75 13.67
N ARG A 400 -6.14 35.05 13.94
CA ARG A 400 -5.71 36.36 14.46
C ARG A 400 -5.79 37.49 13.42
N ASP A 401 -5.76 37.15 12.14
CA ASP A 401 -5.71 38.14 11.07
C ASP A 401 -6.63 37.74 9.91
N GLN A 402 -7.89 38.19 9.98
CA GLN A 402 -8.89 37.93 8.95
C GLN A 402 -8.68 38.82 7.71
N SER A 403 -7.99 39.96 7.86
CA SER A 403 -7.68 40.88 6.75
C SER A 403 -6.85 40.20 5.66
N HIS A 404 -5.83 39.41 6.04
CA HIS A 404 -5.00 38.71 5.07
C HIS A 404 -5.75 37.64 4.26
N PHE A 405 -6.79 37.02 4.84
CA PHE A 405 -7.59 36.01 4.16
C PHE A 405 -8.39 36.59 2.98
N PHE A 406 -8.90 37.82 3.09
CA PHE A 406 -9.65 38.48 2.02
C PHE A 406 -8.77 39.11 0.93
N THR A 407 -7.46 39.21 1.14
CA THR A 407 -6.51 39.85 0.18
C THR A 407 -5.89 38.91 -0.86
N HIS A 408 -6.11 37.60 -0.78
CA HIS A 408 -5.38 36.63 -1.60
C HIS A 408 -6.16 36.14 -2.82
N SER A 409 -5.86 36.69 -4.01
CA SER A 409 -5.77 35.96 -5.32
C SER A 409 -5.55 36.89 -6.52
N GLN A 410 -5.99 38.16 -6.47
CA GLN A 410 -5.74 39.14 -7.54
C GLN A 410 -5.12 40.44 -7.05
N GLU A 411 -5.00 40.60 -5.72
CA GLU A 411 -4.63 41.87 -5.12
C GLU A 411 -3.17 41.97 -4.74
N GLU A 412 -2.33 40.93 -4.75
CA GLU A 412 -0.90 41.12 -4.40
C GLU A 412 -0.15 41.99 -5.41
N GLU A 413 -0.44 41.84 -6.71
CA GLU A 413 0.13 42.72 -7.73
C GLU A 413 -0.51 44.12 -7.69
N LYS A 414 -1.82 44.20 -7.48
CA LYS A 414 -2.56 45.47 -7.39
C LYS A 414 -2.22 46.25 -6.12
N THR A 415 -2.04 45.60 -4.97
CA THR A 415 -1.59 46.20 -3.70
C THR A 415 -0.15 46.67 -3.78
N LYS A 416 0.74 45.94 -4.47
CA LYS A 416 2.08 46.45 -4.82
C LYS A 416 2.01 47.67 -5.75
N GLN A 417 0.97 47.80 -6.57
CA GLN A 417 0.72 48.99 -7.39
C GLN A 417 0.10 50.13 -6.57
N PHE A 418 -0.85 49.86 -5.68
CA PHE A 418 -1.48 50.83 -4.77
C PHE A 418 -0.50 51.37 -3.73
N ALA A 419 0.40 50.53 -3.20
CA ALA A 419 1.46 50.95 -2.28
C ALA A 419 2.51 51.85 -2.94
N LYS A 420 2.62 51.83 -4.29
CA LYS A 420 3.48 52.73 -5.05
C LYS A 420 2.81 54.06 -5.42
N GLN A 421 1.49 54.17 -5.26
CA GLN A 421 0.74 55.37 -5.58
C GLN A 421 0.68 56.32 -4.39
N ASP A 422 0.83 57.61 -4.67
CA ASP A 422 0.84 58.68 -3.68
C ASP A 422 -0.62 59.08 -3.33
N PRO A 423 -1.07 58.90 -2.07
CA PRO A 423 -2.48 59.07 -1.69
C PRO A 423 -2.98 60.51 -1.89
N ASP A 424 -2.11 61.51 -1.71
CA ASP A 424 -2.49 62.92 -1.85
C ASP A 424 -2.76 63.29 -3.32
N LYS A 425 -2.01 62.71 -4.25
CA LYS A 425 -2.23 62.90 -5.70
C LYS A 425 -3.52 62.23 -6.13
N LEU A 426 -3.81 61.04 -5.62
CA LEU A 426 -5.08 60.35 -5.88
C LEU A 426 -6.26 61.16 -5.35
N LEU A 427 -6.19 61.66 -4.11
CA LEU A 427 -7.25 62.50 -3.54
C LEU A 427 -7.47 63.79 -4.34
N HIS A 428 -6.40 64.38 -4.89
CA HIS A 428 -6.51 65.58 -5.70
C HIS A 428 -7.13 65.32 -7.08
N ILE A 429 -6.78 64.21 -7.72
CA ILE A 429 -7.39 63.76 -8.97
C ILE A 429 -8.86 63.41 -8.73
N LEU A 430 -9.16 62.65 -7.67
CA LEU A 430 -10.50 62.19 -7.33
C LEU A 430 -11.41 63.37 -6.96
N ARG A 431 -10.90 64.39 -6.27
CA ARG A 431 -11.62 65.66 -6.05
C ARG A 431 -11.86 66.42 -7.35
N ALA A 432 -10.89 66.46 -8.26
CA ALA A 432 -11.07 67.11 -9.56
C ALA A 432 -12.13 66.39 -10.40
N ASP A 433 -12.10 65.06 -10.41
CA ASP A 433 -13.03 64.20 -11.15
C ASP A 433 -14.44 64.23 -10.56
N ILE A 434 -14.58 64.23 -9.22
CA ILE A 434 -15.85 64.48 -8.52
C ILE A 434 -16.41 65.85 -8.89
N ASN A 435 -15.59 66.90 -8.89
CA ASN A 435 -16.06 68.24 -9.24
C ASN A 435 -16.43 68.38 -10.72
N GLN A 436 -15.88 67.53 -11.59
CA GLN A 436 -16.16 67.50 -13.02
C GLN A 436 -17.39 66.65 -13.37
N SER A 437 -17.57 65.52 -12.68
CA SER A 437 -18.66 64.55 -12.91
C SER A 437 -19.94 64.85 -12.12
N LEU A 438 -19.82 65.49 -10.96
CA LEU A 438 -20.98 65.91 -10.15
C LEU A 438 -21.16 67.43 -10.25
N PRO A 439 -22.35 67.92 -10.63
CA PRO A 439 -22.67 69.34 -10.56
C PRO A 439 -22.47 69.88 -9.14
N SER A 440 -21.81 71.04 -9.03
CA SER A 440 -21.53 71.78 -7.79
C SER A 440 -22.75 72.03 -6.87
N GLN A 441 -23.97 71.85 -7.39
CA GLN A 441 -25.25 72.08 -6.72
C GLN A 441 -25.86 70.81 -6.09
N GLY A 442 -25.09 69.78 -5.71
CA GLY A 442 -25.51 68.74 -4.74
C GLY A 442 -26.82 67.95 -4.98
N ASN A 443 -27.46 68.10 -6.14
CA ASN A 443 -28.78 67.57 -6.43
C ASN A 443 -28.70 66.70 -7.69
N THR A 444 -27.96 65.60 -7.59
CA THR A 444 -27.92 64.58 -8.63
C THR A 444 -28.99 63.54 -8.37
N GLN A 445 -29.84 63.31 -9.37
CA GLN A 445 -30.76 62.18 -9.33
C GLN A 445 -29.93 60.91 -9.51
N LEU A 446 -29.82 60.12 -8.44
CA LEU A 446 -29.15 58.81 -8.43
C LEU A 446 -29.56 57.92 -9.61
N GLY A 447 -30.79 58.07 -10.11
CA GLY A 447 -31.28 57.39 -11.31
C GLY A 447 -30.43 57.64 -12.56
N LYS A 448 -29.97 58.88 -12.80
CA LYS A 448 -29.11 59.21 -13.96
C LYS A 448 -27.66 58.70 -13.84
N LEU A 449 -27.22 58.38 -12.63
CA LEU A 449 -25.90 57.76 -12.41
C LEU A 449 -25.92 56.24 -12.59
N VAL A 450 -27.09 55.61 -12.43
CA VAL A 450 -27.28 54.15 -12.57
C VAL A 450 -27.77 53.80 -13.98
N ASP A 451 -28.53 54.70 -14.59
CA ASP A 451 -29.10 54.58 -15.93
C ASP A 451 -28.90 55.93 -16.66
N PRO A 452 -27.71 56.16 -17.26
CA PRO A 452 -27.51 57.29 -18.15
C PRO A 452 -28.34 57.00 -19.40
N GLY A 453 -29.55 57.57 -19.47
CA GLY A 453 -30.52 57.25 -20.52
C GLY A 453 -29.99 57.44 -21.95
N ASP A 454 -30.68 56.81 -22.90
CA ASP A 454 -30.31 56.58 -24.32
C ASP A 454 -29.80 57.81 -25.12
N ASP A 455 -29.97 59.04 -24.64
CA ASP A 455 -29.66 60.27 -25.38
C ASP A 455 -28.16 60.64 -25.38
N GLU A 456 -27.31 60.02 -24.55
CA GLU A 456 -25.85 60.24 -24.50
C GLU A 456 -25.05 59.16 -25.27
N ASP A 457 -25.73 58.20 -25.90
CA ASP A 457 -25.15 56.91 -26.28
C ASP A 457 -24.40 56.88 -27.63
N GLU A 458 -24.71 57.76 -28.58
CA GLU A 458 -24.08 57.69 -29.92
C GLU A 458 -22.60 58.13 -29.93
N GLU A 459 -22.17 58.98 -29.00
CA GLU A 459 -20.77 59.46 -28.94
C GLU A 459 -19.83 58.56 -28.14
N MET A 460 -20.36 57.57 -27.38
CA MET A 460 -19.55 56.72 -26.48
C MET A 460 -19.36 55.27 -26.93
N GLU A 461 -19.92 54.86 -28.09
CA GLU A 461 -19.61 53.55 -28.71
C GLU A 461 -18.11 53.40 -29.05
N ASP A 462 -17.42 54.50 -29.42
CA ASP A 462 -15.98 54.48 -29.75
C ASP A 462 -15.06 54.69 -28.54
N ALA A 463 -15.62 54.96 -27.35
CA ALA A 463 -14.82 55.18 -26.14
C ALA A 463 -14.29 53.85 -25.58
N PRO A 464 -13.03 53.80 -25.08
CA PRO A 464 -12.47 52.59 -24.49
C PRO A 464 -13.27 52.15 -23.25
N ALA A 465 -13.40 50.84 -23.04
CA ALA A 465 -14.20 50.23 -21.98
C ALA A 465 -13.92 50.77 -20.55
N SER A 466 -12.73 51.34 -20.30
CA SER A 466 -12.37 51.96 -19.02
C SER A 466 -13.01 53.33 -18.77
N ARG A 467 -13.57 53.97 -19.79
CA ARG A 467 -14.19 55.31 -19.72
C ARG A 467 -15.71 55.28 -19.86
N ARG A 468 -16.30 54.11 -20.11
CA ARG A 468 -17.75 53.94 -20.26
C ARG A 468 -18.40 53.96 -18.87
N PRO A 469 -19.45 54.77 -18.64
CA PRO A 469 -20.20 54.76 -17.38
C PRO A 469 -20.82 53.39 -17.10
N VAL A 470 -20.82 52.99 -15.83
CA VAL A 470 -21.47 51.75 -15.39
C VAL A 470 -22.98 51.91 -15.53
N GLY A 471 -23.61 51.08 -16.37
CA GLY A 471 -25.06 51.14 -16.63
C GLY A 471 -25.45 51.63 -18.03
N SER A 472 -24.50 52.13 -18.84
CA SER A 472 -24.79 52.48 -20.24
C SER A 472 -25.15 51.25 -21.09
N SER A 473 -25.93 51.46 -22.16
CA SER A 473 -26.36 50.41 -23.09
C SER A 473 -25.17 49.62 -23.65
N ALA A 474 -24.09 50.29 -24.04
CA ALA A 474 -22.87 49.64 -24.53
C ALA A 474 -22.18 48.74 -23.48
N ALA A 475 -22.13 49.17 -22.21
CA ALA A 475 -21.56 48.38 -21.12
C ALA A 475 -22.45 47.17 -20.77
N LEU A 476 -23.77 47.33 -20.83
CA LEU A 476 -24.74 46.24 -20.67
C LEU A 476 -24.63 45.23 -21.83
N HIS A 477 -24.45 45.69 -23.06
CA HIS A 477 -24.20 44.84 -24.22
C HIS A 477 -22.89 44.05 -24.09
N ASP A 478 -21.80 44.69 -23.65
CA ASP A 478 -20.53 44.01 -23.39
C ASP A 478 -20.68 42.96 -22.28
N ALA A 479 -21.31 43.30 -21.16
CA ALA A 479 -21.59 42.36 -20.07
C ALA A 479 -22.47 41.20 -20.53
N PHE A 480 -23.51 41.47 -21.32
CA PHE A 480 -24.38 40.45 -21.88
C PHE A 480 -23.63 39.54 -22.86
N SER A 481 -22.74 40.09 -23.69
CA SER A 481 -21.87 39.31 -24.57
C SER A 481 -20.93 38.38 -23.79
N GLN A 482 -20.39 38.84 -22.65
CA GLN A 482 -19.58 38.03 -21.75
C GLN A 482 -20.40 36.91 -21.09
N ILE A 483 -21.62 37.19 -20.65
CA ILE A 483 -22.54 36.19 -20.08
C ILE A 483 -22.88 35.13 -21.14
N LEU A 484 -23.21 35.55 -22.36
CA LEU A 484 -23.49 34.63 -23.46
C LEU A 484 -22.25 33.80 -23.85
N GLY A 485 -21.06 34.40 -23.79
CA GLY A 485 -19.78 33.71 -23.94
C GLY A 485 -19.58 32.63 -22.88
N ALA A 486 -19.73 32.98 -21.61
CA ALA A 486 -19.61 32.05 -20.49
C ALA A 486 -20.67 30.94 -20.53
N LEU A 487 -21.90 31.24 -20.96
CA LEU A 487 -22.96 30.26 -21.15
C LEU A 487 -22.63 29.29 -22.30
N ARG A 488 -22.04 29.79 -23.39
CA ARG A 488 -21.55 28.97 -24.50
C ARG A 488 -20.42 28.06 -24.05
N ASP A 489 -19.46 28.57 -23.28
CA ASP A 489 -18.35 27.77 -22.73
C ASP A 489 -18.85 26.70 -21.74
N ARG A 490 -19.82 27.03 -20.90
CA ARG A 490 -20.45 26.05 -20.02
C ARG A 490 -21.21 24.98 -20.81
N ARG A 491 -21.85 25.36 -21.92
CA ARG A 491 -22.58 24.43 -22.79
C ARG A 491 -21.62 23.49 -23.54
N THR A 492 -20.46 23.96 -23.98
CA THR A 492 -19.45 23.09 -24.61
C THR A 492 -18.83 22.12 -23.61
N GLN A 493 -18.64 22.54 -22.35
CA GLN A 493 -18.17 21.66 -21.28
C GLN A 493 -19.21 20.62 -20.82
N THR A 494 -20.49 20.98 -20.79
CA THR A 494 -21.56 20.06 -20.32
C THR A 494 -22.07 19.12 -21.41
N ASN A 495 -21.86 19.44 -22.68
CA ASN A 495 -22.32 18.64 -23.80
C ASN A 495 -21.22 17.69 -24.32
N GLU A 496 -20.73 16.79 -23.44
CA GLU A 496 -19.77 15.73 -23.77
C GLU A 496 -20.31 14.71 -24.80
N ARG A 497 -21.60 14.75 -25.15
CA ARG A 497 -22.25 13.80 -26.06
C ARG A 497 -22.17 14.13 -27.55
N ALA A 498 -21.66 15.30 -27.94
CA ALA A 498 -21.73 15.78 -29.34
C ALA A 498 -20.37 15.98 -30.03
N ALA A 499 -19.24 15.92 -29.30
CA ALA A 499 -17.95 15.81 -29.95
C ALA A 499 -17.76 14.35 -30.38
N SER A 500 -17.44 14.12 -31.66
CA SER A 500 -16.89 12.83 -32.10
C SER A 500 -15.82 12.38 -31.09
N GLU A 501 -15.73 11.09 -30.74
CA GLU A 501 -14.80 10.57 -29.71
C GLU A 501 -13.35 11.04 -29.93
N THR A 502 -12.99 11.42 -31.18
CA THR A 502 -11.67 11.94 -31.57
C THR A 502 -11.62 13.44 -31.86
N TYR A 503 -12.68 14.23 -31.60
CA TYR A 503 -12.76 15.68 -31.84
C TYR A 503 -12.35 16.12 -33.27
N GLY A 504 -12.61 15.27 -34.27
CA GLY A 504 -12.23 15.51 -35.66
C GLY A 504 -10.76 15.20 -35.99
N LEU A 505 -10.00 14.64 -35.05
CA LEU A 505 -8.66 14.10 -35.29
C LEU A 505 -8.74 12.66 -35.79
N SER A 506 -7.73 12.21 -36.54
CA SER A 506 -7.58 10.80 -36.88
C SER A 506 -7.28 9.97 -35.63
N MET A 507 -7.72 8.70 -35.61
CA MET A 507 -7.51 7.81 -34.45
C MET A 507 -6.02 7.68 -34.10
N ALA A 508 -5.14 7.59 -35.11
CA ALA A 508 -3.70 7.52 -34.89
C ALA A 508 -3.13 8.80 -34.26
N LEU A 509 -3.59 9.98 -34.66
CA LEU A 509 -3.20 11.23 -34.02
C LEU A 509 -3.75 11.34 -32.60
N PHE A 510 -4.98 10.91 -32.37
CA PHE A 510 -5.59 10.93 -31.05
C PHE A 510 -4.89 9.98 -30.07
N ASP A 511 -4.52 8.77 -30.51
CA ASP A 511 -3.72 7.83 -29.71
C ASP A 511 -2.34 8.40 -29.40
N ARG A 512 -1.67 8.99 -30.41
CA ARG A 512 -0.36 9.65 -30.23
C ARG A 512 -0.47 10.85 -29.29
N LEU A 513 -1.55 11.62 -29.36
CA LEU A 513 -1.83 12.75 -28.48
C LEU A 513 -2.06 12.28 -27.04
N THR A 514 -2.82 11.22 -26.85
CA THR A 514 -3.10 10.60 -25.54
C THR A 514 -1.82 10.10 -24.89
N LEU A 515 -0.98 9.41 -25.65
CA LEU A 515 0.31 8.91 -25.18
C LEU A 515 1.32 10.05 -24.93
N THR A 516 1.30 11.10 -25.75
CA THR A 516 2.08 12.32 -25.50
C THR A 516 1.64 13.01 -24.22
N HIS A 517 0.33 13.17 -24.01
CA HIS A 517 -0.23 13.75 -22.79
C HIS A 517 0.18 12.95 -21.55
N ALA A 518 0.03 11.63 -21.62
CA ALA A 518 0.30 10.74 -20.52
C ALA A 518 1.79 10.76 -20.12
N THR A 519 2.70 10.68 -21.09
CA THR A 519 4.15 10.74 -20.83
C THR A 519 4.60 12.12 -20.37
N THR A 520 4.05 13.20 -20.93
CA THR A 520 4.34 14.58 -20.47
C THR A 520 3.89 14.78 -19.02
N THR A 521 2.72 14.24 -18.65
CA THR A 521 2.20 14.31 -17.29
C THR A 521 3.09 13.53 -16.32
N GLU A 522 3.65 12.39 -16.74
CA GLU A 522 4.63 11.66 -15.93
C GLU A 522 5.91 12.46 -15.72
N PHE A 523 6.49 13.05 -16.76
CA PHE A 523 7.67 13.89 -16.59
C PHE A 523 7.40 15.11 -15.72
N LEU A 524 6.19 15.67 -15.76
CA LEU A 524 5.78 16.75 -14.88
C LEU A 524 5.73 16.30 -13.41
N HIS A 525 5.17 15.11 -13.13
CA HIS A 525 5.19 14.54 -11.78
C HIS A 525 6.62 14.29 -11.30
N GLN A 526 7.47 13.68 -12.14
CA GLN A 526 8.88 13.43 -11.83
C GLN A 526 9.63 14.73 -11.55
N PHE A 527 9.40 15.76 -12.36
CA PHE A 527 9.97 17.09 -12.17
C PHE A 527 9.56 17.68 -10.82
N TRP A 528 8.28 17.72 -10.47
CA TRP A 528 7.83 18.29 -9.20
C TRP A 528 8.29 17.49 -7.99
N GLN A 529 8.30 16.15 -8.08
CA GLN A 529 8.85 15.30 -7.03
C GLN A 529 10.35 15.51 -6.84
N ALA A 530 11.10 15.83 -7.89
CA ALA A 530 12.53 16.16 -7.79
C ALA A 530 12.75 17.58 -7.29
N PHE A 531 12.10 18.56 -7.92
CA PHE A 531 12.22 19.98 -7.65
C PHE A 531 11.84 20.35 -6.21
N LEU A 532 10.81 19.71 -5.65
CA LEU A 532 10.34 19.97 -4.28
C LEU A 532 10.98 19.06 -3.21
N SER A 533 11.86 18.12 -3.59
CA SER A 533 12.44 17.17 -2.63
C SER A 533 13.47 17.78 -1.68
N GLY A 534 14.04 18.95 -2.01
CA GLY A 534 15.08 19.60 -1.20
C GLY A 534 16.43 18.87 -1.17
N ASN A 535 16.60 17.78 -1.92
CA ASN A 535 17.83 17.00 -1.95
C ASN A 535 18.82 17.54 -3.00
N PRO A 536 20.06 17.91 -2.61
CA PRO A 536 21.03 18.50 -3.53
C PRO A 536 21.51 17.52 -4.61
N ASP A 537 21.57 16.22 -4.31
CA ASP A 537 22.00 15.17 -5.24
C ASP A 537 21.09 15.06 -6.47
N ARG A 538 19.83 15.49 -6.34
CA ARG A 538 18.83 15.45 -7.42
C ARG A 538 18.85 16.70 -8.29
N ALA A 539 19.69 17.68 -8.01
CA ALA A 539 19.77 18.92 -8.81
C ALA A 539 20.14 18.64 -10.28
N GLY A 540 21.07 17.71 -10.52
CA GLY A 540 21.43 17.26 -11.87
C GLY A 540 20.27 16.57 -12.60
N GLU A 541 19.47 15.79 -11.88
CA GLU A 541 18.26 15.17 -12.42
C GLU A 541 17.23 16.23 -12.83
N VAL A 542 16.99 17.24 -11.97
CA VAL A 542 16.04 18.33 -12.23
C VAL A 542 16.39 19.10 -13.50
N ALA A 543 17.67 19.36 -13.76
CA ALA A 543 18.10 20.01 -15.00
C ALA A 543 17.75 19.20 -16.25
N SER A 544 17.99 17.88 -16.22
CA SER A 544 17.64 16.98 -17.32
C SER A 544 16.12 16.81 -17.49
N LEU A 545 15.37 16.83 -16.39
CA LEU A 545 13.91 16.79 -16.41
C LEU A 545 13.34 18.10 -16.99
N ALA A 546 13.91 19.26 -16.65
CA ALA A 546 13.50 20.53 -17.24
C ALA A 546 13.72 20.57 -18.76
N GLU A 547 14.83 20.02 -19.25
CA GLU A 547 15.05 19.84 -20.69
C GLU A 547 14.01 18.90 -21.32
N SER A 548 13.60 17.86 -20.59
CA SER A 548 12.55 16.92 -21.04
C SER A 548 11.19 17.58 -21.12
N LEU A 549 10.86 18.47 -20.19
CA LEU A 549 9.63 19.25 -20.23
C LEU A 549 9.60 20.16 -21.46
N GLN A 550 10.75 20.75 -21.82
CA GLN A 550 10.89 21.54 -23.05
C GLN A 550 10.70 20.68 -24.31
N ARG A 551 11.36 19.51 -24.38
CA ARG A 551 11.18 18.54 -25.48
C ARG A 551 9.74 18.02 -25.55
N ALA A 552 9.08 17.84 -24.41
CA ALA A 552 7.67 17.44 -24.35
C ALA A 552 6.75 18.54 -24.91
N ALA A 553 7.03 19.82 -24.61
CA ALA A 553 6.32 20.94 -25.22
C ALA A 553 6.53 21.00 -26.74
N GLU A 554 7.73 20.72 -27.22
CA GLU A 554 8.04 20.63 -28.66
C GLU A 554 7.29 19.47 -29.33
N ARG A 555 7.23 18.30 -28.67
CA ARG A 555 6.45 17.15 -29.15
C ARG A 555 4.96 17.47 -29.25
N ILE A 556 4.39 18.18 -28.28
CA ILE A 556 3.00 18.65 -28.35
C ILE A 556 2.79 19.58 -29.55
N LYS A 557 3.71 20.53 -29.77
CA LYS A 557 3.68 21.42 -30.95
C LYS A 557 3.81 20.65 -32.26
N ALA A 558 4.65 19.61 -32.31
CA ALA A 558 4.79 18.74 -33.48
C ALA A 558 3.49 17.98 -33.78
N VAL A 559 2.84 17.40 -32.76
CA VAL A 559 1.53 16.74 -32.93
C VAL A 559 0.47 17.74 -33.40
N ALA A 560 0.50 18.97 -32.89
CA ALA A 560 -0.41 20.04 -33.31
C ALA A 560 -0.19 20.47 -34.77
N ASN A 561 1.07 20.50 -35.23
CA ASN A 561 1.42 20.78 -36.63
C ASN A 561 0.98 19.65 -37.58
N ASP A 562 1.17 18.40 -37.17
CA ASP A 562 0.73 17.23 -37.95
C ASP A 562 -0.81 17.19 -38.05
N ALA A 563 -1.53 17.53 -36.97
CA ALA A 563 -2.99 17.68 -36.99
C ALA A 563 -3.43 18.78 -37.96
N GLU A 564 -2.71 19.90 -38.02
CA GLU A 564 -2.99 20.96 -38.99
C GLU A 564 -2.67 20.53 -40.42
N ALA A 565 -1.67 19.68 -40.63
CA ALA A 565 -1.36 19.11 -41.94
C ALA A 565 -2.49 18.20 -42.43
N GLU A 566 -3.02 17.30 -41.58
CA GLU A 566 -4.18 16.47 -41.91
C GLU A 566 -5.42 17.32 -42.23
N ARG A 567 -5.68 18.35 -41.40
CA ARG A 567 -6.77 19.29 -41.66
C ARG A 567 -6.60 20.03 -42.99
N LYS A 568 -5.39 20.46 -43.34
CA LYS A 568 -5.10 21.14 -44.62
C LYS A 568 -5.39 20.22 -45.81
N VAL A 569 -5.04 18.93 -45.71
CA VAL A 569 -5.36 17.94 -46.76
C VAL A 569 -6.87 17.82 -46.97
N GLU A 570 -7.64 17.74 -45.89
CA GLU A 570 -9.11 17.64 -45.99
C GLU A 570 -9.74 18.94 -46.51
N VAL A 571 -9.25 20.09 -46.04
CA VAL A 571 -9.65 21.41 -46.55
C VAL A 571 -9.34 21.54 -48.05
N ASP A 572 -8.18 21.08 -48.51
CA ASP A 572 -7.80 21.15 -49.92
C ASP A 572 -8.59 20.15 -50.77
N ARG A 573 -8.99 19.00 -50.23
CA ARG A 573 -9.94 18.07 -50.85
C ARG A 573 -11.30 18.75 -51.07
N LEU A 574 -11.84 19.39 -50.05
CA LEU A 574 -13.12 20.12 -50.14
C LEU A 574 -13.02 21.31 -51.11
N LYS A 575 -11.90 22.04 -51.13
CA LYS A 575 -11.66 23.11 -52.12
C LYS A 575 -11.58 22.56 -53.54
N LYS A 576 -10.94 21.41 -53.77
CA LYS A 576 -10.91 20.74 -55.08
C LYS A 576 -12.32 20.35 -55.51
N GLN A 577 -13.09 19.69 -54.65
CA GLN A 577 -14.49 19.35 -54.95
C GLN A 577 -15.35 20.59 -55.25
N ALA A 578 -15.15 21.70 -54.53
CA ALA A 578 -15.85 22.95 -54.81
C ALA A 578 -15.47 23.56 -56.17
N ARG A 579 -14.20 23.46 -56.58
CA ARG A 579 -13.72 23.89 -57.89
C ARG A 579 -14.27 23.02 -59.01
N ASP A 580 -14.21 21.70 -58.88
CA ASP A 580 -14.72 20.76 -59.89
C ASP A 580 -16.24 20.91 -60.09
N MET A 581 -16.98 21.13 -58.99
CA MET A 581 -18.42 21.43 -59.05
C MET A 581 -18.71 22.79 -59.66
N TYR A 582 -17.86 23.80 -59.42
CA TYR A 582 -17.99 25.11 -60.07
C TYR A 582 -17.72 25.02 -61.58
N GLU A 583 -16.70 24.26 -61.99
CA GLU A 583 -16.36 24.04 -63.41
C GLU A 583 -17.47 23.26 -64.14
N SER A 584 -18.11 22.30 -63.48
CA SER A 584 -19.18 21.49 -64.07
C SER A 584 -20.57 22.15 -64.03
N THR A 585 -20.88 22.97 -63.02
CA THR A 585 -22.25 23.53 -62.82
C THR A 585 -22.34 25.05 -62.92
N GLY A 586 -21.22 25.77 -62.99
CA GLY A 586 -21.16 27.24 -63.05
C GLY A 586 -21.62 27.96 -61.77
N ARG A 587 -22.05 27.25 -60.73
CA ARG A 587 -22.55 27.81 -59.46
C ARG A 587 -21.49 27.72 -58.37
N LYS A 588 -21.17 28.84 -57.71
CA LYS A 588 -20.21 28.85 -56.59
C LYS A 588 -20.84 28.24 -55.35
N LEU A 589 -20.33 27.08 -54.91
CA LEU A 589 -20.70 26.50 -53.62
C LEU A 589 -19.97 27.24 -52.50
N ARG A 590 -20.72 27.76 -51.53
CA ARG A 590 -20.14 28.24 -50.26
C ARG A 590 -19.83 27.02 -49.39
N VAL A 591 -18.57 26.60 -49.40
CA VAL A 591 -18.09 25.54 -48.50
C VAL A 591 -17.69 26.16 -47.16
N ASN A 592 -18.25 25.64 -46.07
CA ASN A 592 -17.89 26.06 -44.71
C ASN A 592 -16.53 25.48 -44.32
N LEU A 593 -15.46 26.16 -44.71
CA LEU A 593 -14.06 25.82 -44.39
C LEU A 593 -13.77 25.89 -42.87
N GLU A 594 -14.58 26.65 -42.13
CA GLU A 594 -14.50 26.83 -40.68
C GLU A 594 -15.18 25.68 -39.90
N GLY A 595 -16.06 24.91 -40.55
CA GLY A 595 -16.75 23.77 -39.95
C GLY A 595 -15.98 22.45 -40.07
N VAL A 596 -14.78 22.45 -40.66
CA VAL A 596 -13.93 21.25 -40.70
C VAL A 596 -13.35 21.04 -39.30
N GLU A 597 -13.92 20.07 -38.60
CA GLU A 597 -13.49 19.62 -37.27
C GLU A 597 -12.04 19.10 -37.31
N GLY A 598 -11.30 19.28 -36.21
CA GLY A 598 -9.88 18.89 -36.10
C GLY A 598 -8.87 20.03 -36.30
N GLY A 599 -7.58 19.69 -36.37
CA GLY A 599 -6.47 20.63 -36.57
C GLY A 599 -5.77 21.10 -35.29
N GLN A 600 -4.88 22.09 -35.43
CA GLN A 600 -4.04 22.60 -34.34
C GLN A 600 -4.86 23.16 -33.16
N LYS A 601 -6.01 23.78 -33.48
CA LYS A 601 -6.89 24.41 -32.49
C LYS A 601 -7.43 23.39 -31.49
N VAL A 602 -7.82 22.21 -31.97
CA VAL A 602 -8.34 21.13 -31.12
C VAL A 602 -7.24 20.59 -30.21
N VAL A 603 -6.03 20.37 -30.73
CA VAL A 603 -4.88 19.93 -29.94
C VAL A 603 -4.53 20.95 -28.84
N ASN A 604 -4.53 22.25 -29.17
CA ASN A 604 -4.28 23.31 -28.20
C ASN A 604 -5.40 23.46 -27.17
N GLN A 605 -6.65 23.14 -27.54
CA GLN A 605 -7.77 23.15 -26.60
C GLN A 605 -7.69 21.98 -25.62
N LEU A 606 -7.38 20.77 -26.12
CA LEU A 606 -7.24 19.56 -25.30
C LEU A 606 -6.00 19.62 -24.38
N LEU A 607 -4.85 20.08 -24.91
CA LEU A 607 -3.58 20.13 -24.17
C LEU A 607 -3.23 21.51 -23.60
N GLY A 608 -4.12 22.50 -23.71
CA GLY A 608 -3.92 23.85 -23.18
C GLY A 608 -3.51 23.87 -21.70
N PRO A 609 -4.24 23.18 -20.81
CA PRO A 609 -3.87 23.09 -19.39
C PRO A 609 -2.49 22.47 -19.18
N THR A 610 -2.12 21.45 -19.96
CA THR A 610 -0.79 20.84 -19.87
C THR A 610 0.31 21.75 -20.37
N LEU A 611 0.08 22.52 -21.44
CA LEU A 611 1.03 23.51 -21.92
C LEU A 611 1.28 24.60 -20.87
N LEU A 612 0.22 25.09 -20.22
CA LEU A 612 0.34 26.04 -19.10
C LEU A 612 1.12 25.43 -17.93
N ALA A 613 0.86 24.17 -17.58
CA ALA A 613 1.59 23.50 -16.50
C ALA A 613 3.09 23.34 -16.82
N LEU A 614 3.43 23.05 -18.08
CA LEU A 614 4.82 23.01 -18.55
C LEU A 614 5.47 24.40 -18.50
N GLU A 615 4.76 25.43 -18.93
CA GLU A 615 5.25 26.82 -18.88
C GLU A 615 5.50 27.26 -17.43
N VAL A 616 4.61 26.94 -16.50
CA VAL A 616 4.77 27.23 -15.07
C VAL A 616 5.96 26.48 -14.48
N ALA A 617 6.14 25.20 -14.83
CA ALA A 617 7.30 24.42 -14.37
C ALA A 617 8.62 25.01 -14.90
N SER A 618 8.69 25.29 -16.20
CA SER A 618 9.88 25.87 -16.85
C SER A 618 10.22 27.25 -16.31
N THR A 619 9.24 28.14 -16.14
CA THR A 619 9.46 29.50 -15.61
C THR A 619 9.91 29.47 -14.15
N ARG A 620 9.33 28.60 -13.32
CA ARG A 620 9.77 28.42 -11.92
C ARG A 620 11.18 27.86 -11.83
N TYR A 621 11.53 26.88 -12.67
CA TYR A 621 12.89 26.35 -12.76
C TYR A 621 13.89 27.44 -13.16
N GLN A 622 13.61 28.19 -14.22
CA GLN A 622 14.48 29.28 -14.68
C GLN A 622 14.66 30.38 -13.62
N LYS A 623 13.58 30.72 -12.89
CA LYS A 623 13.62 31.71 -11.81
C LYS A 623 14.54 31.26 -10.68
N GLU A 624 14.43 30.01 -10.24
CA GLU A 624 15.27 29.49 -9.16
C GLU A 624 16.72 29.31 -9.60
N LEU A 625 16.97 28.85 -10.83
CA LEU A 625 18.30 28.76 -11.42
C LEU A 625 18.97 30.15 -11.47
N ALA A 626 18.23 31.18 -11.88
CA ALA A 626 18.74 32.55 -11.89
C ALA A 626 19.04 33.08 -10.48
N LYS A 627 18.28 32.66 -9.47
CA LYS A 627 18.54 33.01 -8.07
C LYS A 627 19.80 32.33 -7.54
N GLN A 628 19.96 31.02 -7.78
CA GLN A 628 21.16 30.27 -7.40
C GLN A 628 22.42 30.82 -8.08
N ASN A 629 22.35 31.15 -9.37
CA ASN A 629 23.47 31.77 -10.09
C ASN A 629 23.86 33.14 -9.50
N LYS A 630 22.88 33.93 -9.03
CA LYS A 630 23.15 35.20 -8.33
C LYS A 630 23.80 34.97 -6.96
N GLU A 631 23.30 34.01 -6.19
CA GLU A 631 23.88 33.64 -4.88
C GLU A 631 25.31 33.10 -5.03
N ALA A 632 25.56 32.25 -6.03
CA ALA A 632 26.90 31.76 -6.34
C ALA A 632 27.87 32.87 -6.80
N ALA A 633 27.38 33.84 -7.57
CA ALA A 633 28.17 35.00 -7.99
C ALA A 633 28.52 35.92 -6.80
N LEU A 634 27.58 36.14 -5.88
CA LEU A 634 27.82 36.90 -4.64
C LEU A 634 28.82 36.19 -3.73
N ALA A 635 28.67 34.87 -3.53
CA ALA A 635 29.61 34.08 -2.73
C ALA A 635 31.03 34.08 -3.34
N SER A 636 31.14 34.07 -4.67
CA SER A 636 32.43 34.16 -5.36
C SER A 636 33.09 35.55 -5.24
N GLN A 637 32.29 36.61 -5.20
CA GLN A 637 32.80 37.97 -4.95
C GLN A 637 33.26 38.17 -3.51
N GLU A 638 32.55 37.59 -2.54
CA GLU A 638 32.98 37.60 -1.13
C GLU A 638 34.28 36.81 -0.93
N MET A 639 34.47 35.67 -1.60
CA MET A 639 35.71 34.90 -1.54
C MET A 639 36.89 35.55 -2.28
N ALA A 640 36.65 36.42 -3.26
CA ALA A 640 37.71 37.17 -3.96
C ALA A 640 38.06 38.51 -3.27
N GLY A 641 37.24 38.96 -2.31
CA GLY A 641 37.45 40.17 -1.51
C GLY A 641 38.17 39.93 -0.17
N VAL A 642 38.49 38.68 0.16
CA VAL A 642 39.34 38.24 1.29
C VAL A 642 40.67 37.77 0.73
#